data_AF-A0A3B0AE54-F1
#
_entry.id   AF-A0A3B0AE54-F1
#
_cell.length_a   1.000
_cell.length_b   1.000
_cell.length_c   1.000
_cell.angle_alpha   90.00
_cell.angle_beta   90.00
_cell.angle_gamma   90.00
#
_symmetry.space_group_name_H-M   'P 1'
#
loop_
_entity.id
_entity.type
_entity.pdbx_description
1 polymer ?
#
loop_
_entity_poly.entity_id
_entity_poly.type
_entity_poly.pdbx_seq_one_letter_code
_entity_poly.pdbx_strand_id
1 'polypeptide(L)'
;MTLAIVLAGGSAAAGLPTRTSGTLADRLAAQCRLAGADEVRFAADLDELAALVDLATGPVLVTGADLVAHGAVLRHLATSPVGPTVALVLTDPPGAGQTVVREERGQVVEAGPAQTLNGDATGVFGGALRVGADDLPSLAAAARAVAAGTVLPAVPAATPETPAAPATPAASQTSAGPASDVDRLFAGLALLGTLVFAQRVRLLVAHRVGDVAELAAAEAAVDAVNEDRAELRLSVKERDDFFSTYCVSTWSPYLVRVAARLGLGPSTVTMISILFAVGAAALFAVGGGRPALVAGAVLLYLGFVLDCVDGQLARYTRNFSAWGGWLDTMADRAKEYVVYAGLGYGATQAGHRYGWALAIAAMTLQTVRHMTDTWYGVLHDEAARRPRPAGAGGGGIGDRLNAASTRVQADTGSLSYWLKRTVVFPIGERWALVALTVALFNPLVSLIAVLVWGTLAFAYTGALRTLRARWMWVPVLDTVDATLHRDDGPLAARSPVVRPMGPLTLAVIGALGPAALLALALAAVRSEGTADGLRWLLPVALLVLLLGGLGAGAAHNGPLDWLVPAALRAGEYLFAIAVGVVGDVPPWLIFGYVFLLTVHHYDLTARLEKRQAAPPLHAATLGWDGRSVLLCLAAIVGFAGIGMATLGSYLLVVFVASVVLAWVVLPARAARASALPVRTGGGAPG
;
A
#
# COMPACT_ATOMS: atom_id res chain seq x y z
N MET A 1 -16.57 -18.52 -6.22
CA MET A 1 -16.34 -19.91 -5.80
C MET A 1 -15.38 -19.90 -4.63
N THR A 2 -15.93 -19.64 -3.44
CA THR A 2 -15.23 -19.65 -2.14
C THR A 2 -15.70 -20.88 -1.37
N LEU A 3 -14.80 -21.82 -1.09
CA LEU A 3 -15.07 -23.00 -0.27
C LEU A 3 -14.79 -22.63 1.20
N ALA A 4 -15.71 -22.95 2.11
CA ALA A 4 -15.45 -22.95 3.54
C ALA A 4 -15.40 -24.38 4.09
N ILE A 5 -14.42 -24.67 4.94
CA ILE A 5 -14.23 -25.96 5.60
C ILE A 5 -14.35 -25.74 7.11
N VAL A 6 -15.33 -26.39 7.73
CA VAL A 6 -15.48 -26.46 9.18
C VAL A 6 -14.81 -27.74 9.66
N LEU A 7 -13.68 -27.61 10.36
CA LEU A 7 -12.95 -28.72 10.95
C LEU A 7 -13.62 -29.12 12.27
N ALA A 8 -14.48 -30.14 12.19
CA ALA A 8 -15.26 -30.66 13.31
C ALA A 8 -14.57 -31.82 14.04
N GLY A 9 -13.52 -32.39 13.43
CA GLY A 9 -12.70 -33.45 14.00
C GLY A 9 -12.07 -33.11 15.34
N GLY A 10 -12.17 -34.02 16.31
CA GLY A 10 -11.41 -33.96 17.58
C GLY A 10 -11.81 -32.86 18.58
N SER A 11 -12.74 -31.95 18.22
CA SER A 11 -13.18 -30.86 19.10
C SER A 11 -14.48 -31.20 19.81
N ALA A 12 -14.43 -31.33 21.15
CA ALA A 12 -15.63 -31.48 21.98
C ALA A 12 -16.61 -30.30 21.82
N ALA A 13 -16.12 -29.14 21.38
CA ALA A 13 -16.92 -27.95 21.17
C ALA A 13 -17.90 -28.06 19.98
N ALA A 14 -17.61 -28.94 19.01
CA ALA A 14 -18.40 -29.05 17.78
C ALA A 14 -19.87 -29.42 18.06
N GLY A 15 -20.11 -30.27 19.06
CA GLY A 15 -21.44 -30.75 19.45
C GLY A 15 -22.17 -29.87 20.47
N LEU A 16 -21.59 -28.73 20.89
CA LEU A 16 -22.21 -27.89 21.90
C LEU A 16 -23.54 -27.30 21.38
N PRO A 17 -24.63 -27.36 22.17
CA PRO A 17 -25.93 -26.86 21.76
C PRO A 17 -25.97 -25.33 21.83
N THR A 18 -26.37 -24.70 20.73
CA THR A 18 -26.58 -23.24 20.66
C THR A 18 -27.98 -22.85 21.14
N ARG A 19 -28.16 -21.59 21.54
CA ARG A 19 -29.47 -21.06 22.00
C ARG A 19 -30.58 -21.12 20.96
N THR A 20 -30.26 -21.15 19.66
CA THR A 20 -31.21 -21.17 18.54
C THR A 20 -31.51 -22.57 18.00
N SER A 21 -31.37 -23.62 18.82
CA SER A 21 -31.62 -25.04 18.48
C SER A 21 -30.82 -25.52 17.26
N GLY A 22 -29.53 -25.80 17.48
CA GLY A 22 -28.57 -26.38 16.52
C GLY A 22 -27.19 -26.54 17.17
N THR A 23 -26.24 -27.20 16.51
CA THR A 23 -24.86 -27.32 17.02
C THR A 23 -24.04 -26.06 16.74
N LEU A 24 -22.95 -25.85 17.47
CA LEU A 24 -22.01 -24.76 17.21
C LEU A 24 -21.42 -24.84 15.79
N ALA A 25 -21.14 -26.06 15.32
CA ALA A 25 -20.66 -26.31 13.96
C ALA A 25 -21.69 -25.88 12.89
N ASP A 26 -22.98 -26.15 13.09
CA ASP A 26 -24.05 -25.72 12.18
C ASP A 26 -24.18 -24.19 12.12
N ARG A 27 -24.06 -23.52 13.28
CA ARG A 27 -24.05 -22.06 13.36
C ARG A 27 -22.88 -21.47 12.58
N LEU A 28 -21.68 -22.00 12.76
CA LEU A 28 -20.49 -21.56 12.02
C LEU A 28 -20.65 -21.77 10.51
N ALA A 29 -21.22 -22.91 10.09
CA ALA A 29 -21.51 -23.15 8.68
C ALA A 29 -22.50 -22.12 8.11
N ALA A 30 -23.55 -21.75 8.86
CA ALA A 30 -24.47 -20.70 8.46
C ALA A 30 -23.79 -19.32 8.37
N GLN A 31 -22.91 -18.99 9.33
CA GLN A 31 -22.13 -17.74 9.29
C GLN A 31 -21.15 -17.70 8.12
N CYS A 32 -20.52 -18.83 7.76
CA CYS A 32 -19.65 -18.91 6.59
C CYS A 32 -20.40 -18.62 5.29
N ARG A 33 -21.65 -19.12 5.14
CA ARG A 33 -22.50 -18.78 3.99
C ARG A 33 -22.83 -17.29 3.95
N LEU A 34 -23.21 -16.69 5.09
CA LEU A 34 -23.46 -15.25 5.19
C LEU A 34 -22.21 -14.41 4.93
N ALA A 35 -21.02 -14.93 5.24
CA ALA A 35 -19.73 -14.32 4.94
C ALA A 35 -19.35 -14.38 3.45
N GLY A 36 -20.11 -15.09 2.61
CA GLY A 36 -19.91 -15.21 1.17
C GLY A 36 -19.25 -16.50 0.70
N ALA A 37 -19.24 -17.57 1.53
CA ALA A 37 -18.87 -18.90 1.05
C ALA A 37 -19.98 -19.46 0.15
N ASP A 38 -19.61 -19.85 -1.07
CA ASP A 38 -20.51 -20.47 -2.03
C ASP A 38 -20.85 -21.91 -1.61
N GLU A 39 -19.88 -22.57 -0.99
CA GLU A 39 -19.98 -23.94 -0.52
C GLU A 39 -19.37 -24.06 0.87
N VAL A 40 -20.01 -24.86 1.74
CA VAL A 40 -19.51 -25.16 3.08
C VAL A 40 -19.45 -26.68 3.25
N ARG A 41 -18.27 -27.19 3.58
CA ARG A 41 -17.99 -28.61 3.84
C ARG A 41 -17.53 -28.78 5.28
N PHE A 42 -17.83 -29.94 5.84
CA PHE A 42 -17.28 -30.36 7.13
C PHE A 42 -16.14 -31.33 6.86
N ALA A 43 -15.06 -31.21 7.63
CA ALA A 43 -13.96 -32.16 7.63
C ALA A 43 -13.87 -32.84 9.00
N ALA A 44 -13.82 -34.17 9.01
CA ALA A 44 -13.71 -34.99 10.22
C ALA A 44 -12.26 -35.08 10.73
N ASP A 45 -11.27 -34.83 9.88
CA ASP A 45 -9.85 -34.79 10.24
C ASP A 45 -9.03 -33.95 9.23
N LEU A 46 -7.71 -33.90 9.45
CA LEU A 46 -6.79 -33.15 8.60
C LEU A 46 -6.51 -33.81 7.24
N ASP A 47 -6.69 -35.13 7.10
CA ASP A 47 -6.52 -35.82 5.82
C ASP A 47 -7.69 -35.50 4.88
N GLU A 48 -8.93 -35.49 5.40
CA GLU A 48 -10.11 -35.05 4.67
C GLU A 48 -10.01 -33.56 4.31
N LEU A 49 -9.52 -32.71 5.23
CA LEU A 49 -9.26 -31.30 4.94
C LEU A 49 -8.27 -31.15 3.77
N ALA A 50 -7.16 -31.91 3.77
CA ALA A 50 -6.19 -31.87 2.67
C ALA A 50 -6.82 -32.27 1.33
N ALA A 51 -7.65 -33.33 1.31
CA ALA A 51 -8.35 -33.78 0.11
C ALA A 51 -9.34 -32.73 -0.43
N LEU A 52 -10.07 -32.04 0.45
CA LEU A 52 -10.97 -30.95 0.05
C LEU A 52 -10.20 -29.74 -0.49
N VAL A 53 -9.05 -29.41 0.11
CA VAL A 53 -8.17 -28.32 -0.34
C VAL A 53 -7.58 -28.60 -1.73
N ASP A 54 -7.17 -29.84 -2.01
CA ASP A 54 -6.64 -30.24 -3.32
C ASP A 54 -7.65 -30.06 -4.48
N LEU A 55 -8.94 -30.09 -4.17
CA LEU A 55 -10.03 -29.90 -5.14
C LEU A 55 -10.44 -28.42 -5.30
N ALA A 56 -9.95 -27.54 -4.43
CA ALA A 56 -10.34 -26.14 -4.44
C ALA A 56 -9.61 -25.36 -5.54
N THR A 57 -10.38 -24.62 -6.35
CA THR A 57 -9.86 -23.76 -7.43
C THR A 57 -9.76 -22.29 -7.03
N GLY A 58 -10.14 -21.96 -5.79
CA GLY A 58 -10.22 -20.60 -5.27
C GLY A 58 -9.88 -20.57 -3.78
N PRO A 59 -9.83 -19.38 -3.16
CA PRO A 59 -9.46 -19.25 -1.76
C PRO A 59 -10.38 -20.07 -0.84
N VAL A 60 -9.81 -20.64 0.21
CA VAL A 60 -10.50 -21.52 1.16
C VAL A 60 -10.55 -20.83 2.53
N LEU A 61 -11.73 -20.78 3.14
CA LEU A 61 -11.93 -20.36 4.53
C LEU A 61 -11.94 -21.60 5.43
N VAL A 62 -10.99 -21.72 6.35
CA VAL A 62 -10.93 -22.81 7.32
C VAL A 62 -11.30 -22.27 8.69
N THR A 63 -12.18 -22.97 9.40
CA THR A 63 -12.57 -22.66 10.78
C THR A 63 -12.60 -23.92 11.63
N GLY A 64 -12.09 -23.82 12.85
CA GLY A 64 -12.35 -24.80 13.90
C GLY A 64 -13.80 -24.71 14.37
N ALA A 65 -14.30 -25.80 14.95
CA ALA A 65 -15.66 -25.87 15.50
C ALA A 65 -15.80 -25.30 16.92
N ASP A 66 -14.76 -24.63 17.44
CA ASP A 66 -14.68 -24.02 18.76
C ASP A 66 -14.83 -22.48 18.74
N LEU A 67 -15.13 -21.87 17.58
CA LEU A 67 -15.23 -20.42 17.43
C LEU A 67 -16.67 -19.90 17.66
N VAL A 68 -16.82 -18.90 18.54
CA VAL A 68 -18.05 -18.11 18.71
C VAL A 68 -17.74 -16.67 18.37
N ALA A 69 -18.34 -16.13 17.31
CA ALA A 69 -18.08 -14.77 16.85
C ALA A 69 -19.30 -14.09 16.23
N HIS A 70 -19.21 -12.76 16.10
CA HIS A 70 -20.07 -11.98 15.20
C HIS A 70 -19.92 -12.46 13.74
N GLY A 71 -21.00 -12.41 12.96
CA GLY A 71 -20.96 -12.80 11.54
C GLY A 71 -19.99 -11.91 10.74
N ALA A 72 -19.93 -10.63 11.09
CA ALA A 72 -18.98 -9.67 10.55
C ALA A 72 -17.50 -10.10 10.70
N VAL A 73 -17.13 -10.85 11.74
CA VAL A 73 -15.73 -11.30 11.94
C VAL A 73 -15.32 -12.29 10.84
N LEU A 74 -16.15 -13.30 10.58
CA LEU A 74 -15.91 -14.26 9.50
C LEU A 74 -15.97 -13.58 8.13
N ARG A 75 -16.90 -12.63 7.94
CA ARG A 75 -16.95 -11.81 6.73
C ARG A 75 -15.67 -10.98 6.54
N HIS A 76 -15.13 -10.38 7.61
CA HIS A 76 -13.86 -9.64 7.55
C HIS A 76 -12.69 -10.50 7.14
N LEU A 77 -12.62 -11.73 7.68
CA LEU A 77 -11.60 -12.70 7.35
C LEU A 77 -11.71 -13.16 5.89
N ALA A 78 -12.92 -13.56 5.47
CA ALA A 78 -13.21 -14.05 4.12
C ALA A 78 -12.94 -12.99 3.03
N THR A 79 -13.22 -11.72 3.32
CA THR A 79 -13.08 -10.61 2.35
C THR A 79 -11.87 -9.72 2.61
N SER A 80 -10.92 -10.15 3.43
CA SER A 80 -9.78 -9.32 3.82
C SER A 80 -8.99 -8.81 2.60
N PRO A 81 -8.71 -7.49 2.51
CA PRO A 81 -7.90 -6.92 1.44
C PRO A 81 -6.39 -6.91 1.77
N VAL A 82 -5.99 -7.40 2.95
CA VAL A 82 -4.63 -7.24 3.50
C VAL A 82 -3.64 -8.25 2.88
N GLY A 83 -4.13 -9.40 2.44
CA GLY A 83 -3.32 -10.41 1.78
C GLY A 83 -4.14 -11.62 1.32
N PRO A 84 -3.51 -12.54 0.55
CA PRO A 84 -4.16 -13.76 0.09
C PRO A 84 -4.50 -14.70 1.25
N THR A 85 -3.57 -14.83 2.21
CA THR A 85 -3.71 -15.67 3.40
C THR A 85 -3.74 -14.85 4.68
N VAL A 86 -4.78 -15.03 5.48
CA VAL A 86 -5.10 -14.20 6.64
C VAL A 86 -5.63 -15.07 7.77
N ALA A 87 -5.08 -14.92 8.97
CA ALA A 87 -5.53 -15.64 10.17
C ALA A 87 -6.21 -14.70 11.16
N LEU A 88 -7.27 -15.19 11.79
CA LEU A 88 -7.90 -14.51 12.93
C LEU A 88 -6.94 -14.54 14.12
N VAL A 89 -6.68 -13.39 14.71
CA VAL A 89 -5.85 -13.29 15.92
C VAL A 89 -6.64 -12.59 17.03
N LEU A 90 -6.72 -13.24 18.18
CA LEU A 90 -7.41 -12.78 19.37
C LEU A 90 -6.41 -12.27 20.42
N THR A 91 -6.91 -11.43 21.32
CA THR A 91 -6.17 -10.92 22.49
C THR A 91 -6.47 -11.70 23.76
N ASP A 92 -7.25 -12.77 23.66
CA ASP A 92 -7.60 -13.65 24.77
C ASP A 92 -6.32 -14.27 25.37
N PRO A 93 -6.29 -14.55 26.68
CA PRO A 93 -5.18 -15.27 27.28
C PRO A 93 -5.03 -16.65 26.62
N PRO A 94 -3.80 -17.12 26.38
CA PRO A 94 -3.57 -18.41 25.72
C PRO A 94 -4.18 -19.56 26.53
N GLY A 95 -5.19 -20.20 25.94
CA GLY A 95 -5.75 -21.44 26.45
C GLY A 95 -4.82 -22.63 26.23
N ALA A 96 -5.05 -23.72 26.96
CA ALA A 96 -4.28 -24.96 26.77
C ALA A 96 -4.42 -25.45 25.32
N GLY A 97 -3.28 -25.71 24.67
CA GLY A 97 -3.25 -26.22 23.29
C GLY A 97 -3.48 -25.18 22.19
N GLN A 98 -3.65 -23.90 22.53
CA GLN A 98 -3.78 -22.83 21.52
C GLN A 98 -2.42 -22.37 21.00
N THR A 99 -2.34 -22.11 19.69
CA THR A 99 -1.16 -21.52 19.08
C THR A 99 -1.08 -20.04 19.40
N VAL A 100 0.04 -19.60 19.98
CA VAL A 100 0.33 -18.19 20.18
C VAL A 100 1.04 -17.62 18.95
N VAL A 101 0.89 -16.31 18.73
CA VAL A 101 1.49 -15.63 17.58
C VAL A 101 2.31 -14.42 17.98
N ARG A 102 3.39 -14.20 17.24
CA ARG A 102 4.16 -12.96 17.23
C ARG A 102 3.86 -12.23 15.93
N GLU A 103 3.34 -11.01 16.06
CA GLU A 103 2.99 -10.15 14.94
C GLU A 103 3.98 -9.00 14.79
N GLU A 104 4.33 -8.69 13.55
CA GLU A 104 5.04 -7.46 13.19
C GLU A 104 4.32 -6.78 12.02
N ARG A 105 3.85 -5.55 12.23
CA ARG A 105 3.10 -4.74 11.23
C ARG A 105 1.90 -5.49 10.60
N GLY A 106 1.22 -6.31 11.40
CA GLY A 106 0.05 -7.09 10.98
C GLY A 106 0.39 -8.35 10.17
N GLN A 107 1.65 -8.74 10.10
CA GLN A 107 2.09 -10.04 9.59
C GLN A 107 2.42 -10.96 10.76
N VAL A 108 2.03 -12.23 10.68
CA VAL A 108 2.45 -13.26 11.64
C VAL A 108 3.89 -13.65 11.27
N VAL A 109 4.84 -13.25 12.11
CA VAL A 109 6.27 -13.55 11.90
C VAL A 109 6.67 -14.89 12.54
N GLU A 110 6.01 -15.28 13.62
CA GLU A 110 6.16 -16.59 14.26
C GLU A 110 4.82 -17.07 14.82
N ALA A 111 4.57 -18.36 14.74
CA ALA A 111 3.42 -19.03 15.33
C ALA A 111 3.82 -20.40 15.87
N GLY A 112 3.39 -20.72 17.09
CA GLY A 112 3.69 -22.02 17.70
C GLY A 112 3.27 -22.08 19.17
N PRO A 113 3.70 -23.14 19.89
CA PRO A 113 3.60 -23.18 21.35
C PRO A 113 4.35 -22.02 21.99
N ALA A 114 3.84 -21.48 23.09
CA ALA A 114 4.42 -20.31 23.77
C ALA A 114 5.89 -20.46 24.13
N GLN A 115 6.34 -21.70 24.39
CA GLN A 115 7.72 -22.03 24.75
C GLN A 115 8.70 -21.93 23.56
N THR A 116 8.19 -21.85 22.34
CA THR A 116 9.00 -21.89 21.10
C THR A 116 9.14 -20.53 20.41
N LEU A 117 8.44 -19.50 20.88
CA LEU A 117 8.49 -18.16 20.29
C LEU A 117 9.75 -17.41 20.74
N ASN A 118 10.34 -16.64 19.80
CA ASN A 118 11.43 -15.74 20.11
C ASN A 118 10.88 -14.39 20.60
N GLY A 119 10.53 -14.32 21.88
CA GLY A 119 10.02 -13.12 22.55
C GLY A 119 8.54 -13.22 22.94
N ASP A 120 7.95 -12.09 23.33
CA ASP A 120 6.59 -12.07 23.87
C ASP A 120 5.53 -12.34 22.79
N ALA A 121 4.56 -13.18 23.13
CA ALA A 121 3.38 -13.40 22.31
C ALA A 121 2.56 -12.11 22.21
N THR A 122 2.13 -11.78 20.99
CA THR A 122 1.30 -10.61 20.71
C THR A 122 -0.19 -10.92 20.67
N GLY A 123 -0.55 -12.20 20.57
CA GLY A 123 -1.92 -12.69 20.52
C GLY A 123 -1.98 -14.22 20.39
N VAL A 124 -3.19 -14.73 20.19
CA VAL A 124 -3.48 -16.16 20.02
C VAL A 124 -4.25 -16.40 18.73
N PHE A 125 -4.00 -17.54 18.08
CA PHE A 125 -4.73 -17.93 16.90
C PHE A 125 -6.22 -18.12 17.24
N GLY A 126 -7.08 -17.40 16.52
CA GLY A 126 -8.52 -17.34 16.79
C GLY A 126 -9.33 -18.52 16.24
N GLY A 127 -8.68 -19.57 15.74
CA GLY A 127 -9.37 -20.77 15.24
C GLY A 127 -9.96 -20.63 13.84
N ALA A 128 -9.69 -19.54 13.11
CA ALA A 128 -10.11 -19.39 11.72
C ALA A 128 -9.05 -18.69 10.87
N LEU A 129 -8.90 -19.13 9.62
CA LEU A 129 -8.04 -18.50 8.63
C LEU A 129 -8.64 -18.61 7.22
N ARG A 130 -8.41 -17.60 6.40
CA ARG A 130 -8.58 -17.67 4.95
C ARG A 130 -7.23 -17.95 4.32
N VAL A 131 -7.16 -18.91 3.40
CA VAL A 131 -5.96 -19.22 2.62
C VAL A 131 -6.21 -18.87 1.15
N GLY A 132 -5.26 -18.15 0.56
CA GLY A 132 -5.30 -17.77 -0.86
C GLY A 132 -5.04 -18.96 -1.78
N ALA A 133 -5.52 -18.87 -3.03
CA ALA A 133 -5.38 -19.95 -4.01
C ALA A 133 -3.91 -20.41 -4.19
N ASP A 134 -2.97 -19.46 -4.22
CA ASP A 134 -1.54 -19.74 -4.39
C ASP A 134 -0.91 -20.45 -3.17
N ASP A 135 -1.52 -20.32 -1.99
CA ASP A 135 -1.04 -20.89 -0.73
C ASP A 135 -1.72 -22.22 -0.37
N LEU A 136 -2.72 -22.67 -1.17
CA LEU A 136 -3.43 -23.94 -0.93
C LEU A 136 -2.51 -25.17 -0.93
N PRO A 137 -1.50 -25.29 -1.82
CA PRO A 137 -0.56 -26.41 -1.75
C PRO A 137 0.19 -26.47 -0.42
N SER A 138 0.56 -25.32 0.15
CA SER A 138 1.21 -25.23 1.47
C SER A 138 0.24 -25.62 2.59
N LEU A 139 -1.04 -25.24 2.49
CA LEU A 139 -2.07 -25.67 3.43
C LEU A 139 -2.29 -27.19 3.41
N ALA A 140 -2.41 -27.78 2.22
CA ALA A 140 -2.55 -29.23 2.08
C ALA A 140 -1.30 -29.97 2.59
N ALA A 141 -0.09 -29.45 2.31
CA ALA A 141 1.15 -30.01 2.83
C ALA A 141 1.22 -29.94 4.37
N ALA A 142 0.83 -28.81 4.97
CA ALA A 142 0.77 -28.66 6.42
C ALA A 142 -0.23 -29.65 7.04
N ALA A 143 -1.43 -29.77 6.45
CA ALA A 143 -2.46 -30.69 6.92
C ALA A 143 -1.97 -32.15 6.93
N ARG A 144 -1.39 -32.63 5.81
CA ARG A 144 -0.86 -34.00 5.71
C ARG A 144 0.31 -34.24 6.66
N ALA A 145 1.22 -33.27 6.81
CA ALA A 145 2.36 -33.43 7.71
C ALA A 145 1.92 -33.53 9.18
N VAL A 146 0.94 -32.72 9.58
CA VAL A 146 0.38 -32.76 10.94
C VAL A 146 -0.43 -34.04 11.17
N ALA A 147 -1.20 -34.50 10.18
CA ALA A 147 -1.92 -35.79 10.24
C ALA A 147 -0.95 -36.97 10.40
N ALA A 148 0.16 -36.97 9.66
CA ALA A 148 1.19 -38.01 9.72
C ALA A 148 2.11 -37.92 10.97
N GLY A 149 1.93 -36.92 11.85
CA GLY A 149 2.81 -36.70 13.01
C GLY A 149 4.26 -36.35 12.62
N THR A 150 4.48 -35.84 11.41
CA THR A 150 5.81 -35.51 10.89
C THR A 150 6.27 -34.17 11.43
N VAL A 151 7.51 -34.11 11.94
CA VAL A 151 8.14 -32.83 12.31
C VAL A 151 8.50 -32.08 11.03
N LEU A 152 7.79 -30.98 10.75
CA LEU A 152 8.08 -30.13 9.60
C LEU A 152 9.46 -29.45 9.78
N PRO A 153 10.36 -29.53 8.79
CA PRO A 153 11.63 -28.81 8.85
C PRO A 153 11.35 -27.31 8.81
N ALA A 154 11.88 -26.57 9.79
CA ALA A 154 11.87 -25.11 9.73
C ALA A 154 12.65 -24.65 8.48
N VAL A 155 12.11 -23.67 7.75
CA VAL A 155 12.82 -23.05 6.61
C VAL A 155 14.20 -22.58 7.10
N PRO A 156 15.32 -23.01 6.49
CA PRO A 156 16.64 -22.66 6.98
C PRO A 156 16.87 -21.16 6.86
N ALA A 157 17.02 -20.48 8.00
CA ALA A 157 17.62 -19.15 8.04
C ALA A 157 19.06 -19.28 7.54
N ALA A 158 19.39 -18.61 6.43
CA ALA A 158 20.75 -18.58 5.90
C ALA A 158 21.72 -18.06 6.98
N THR A 159 22.49 -18.96 7.58
CA THR A 159 23.59 -18.62 8.49
C THR A 159 24.78 -19.56 8.25
N PRO A 160 26.04 -19.07 8.33
CA PRO A 160 27.21 -19.93 8.37
C PRO A 160 27.29 -20.63 9.72
N GLU A 161 27.61 -21.92 9.70
CA GLU A 161 27.74 -22.80 10.87
C GLU A 161 28.72 -22.22 11.89
N THR A 162 28.29 -22.13 13.15
CA THR A 162 29.19 -22.06 14.31
C THR A 162 28.79 -23.19 15.27
N PRO A 163 29.74 -23.98 15.83
CA PRO A 163 29.38 -25.18 16.59
C PRO A 163 28.69 -24.84 17.90
N ALA A 164 27.56 -25.51 18.16
CA ALA A 164 26.79 -25.39 19.39
C ALA A 164 27.52 -26.02 20.59
N ALA A 165 27.53 -25.32 21.73
CA ALA A 165 27.91 -25.87 23.03
C ALA A 165 26.77 -26.73 23.62
N PRO A 166 27.08 -27.76 24.44
CA PRO A 166 26.08 -28.72 24.91
C PRO A 166 25.14 -28.11 25.96
N ALA A 167 23.83 -28.19 25.72
CA ALA A 167 22.78 -27.77 26.64
C ALA A 167 22.59 -28.79 27.78
N THR A 168 22.50 -28.30 29.01
CA THR A 168 22.19 -29.06 30.23
C THR A 168 20.67 -29.24 30.37
N PRO A 169 20.15 -30.41 30.80
CA PRO A 169 18.71 -30.62 30.90
C PRO A 169 18.16 -30.05 32.22
N ALA A 170 17.21 -29.11 32.14
CA ALA A 170 16.49 -28.61 33.30
C ALA A 170 14.97 -28.79 33.14
N ALA A 171 14.48 -29.78 33.90
CA ALA A 171 13.27 -29.85 34.73
C ALA A 171 11.90 -29.27 34.29
N SER A 172 10.89 -30.12 34.56
CA SER A 172 9.46 -29.88 34.82
C SER A 172 8.57 -29.45 33.65
N GLN A 173 8.14 -30.47 32.89
CA GLN A 173 6.96 -30.44 32.03
C GLN A 173 5.70 -30.28 32.88
N THR A 174 5.04 -29.13 32.77
CA THR A 174 3.61 -29.01 33.05
C THR A 174 2.87 -29.47 31.80
N SER A 175 2.08 -30.53 31.93
CA SER A 175 1.36 -31.18 30.84
C SER A 175 0.32 -30.23 30.23
N ALA A 176 0.65 -29.62 29.09
CA ALA A 176 -0.31 -28.92 28.24
C ALA A 176 -1.26 -29.96 27.61
N GLY A 177 -2.58 -29.71 27.64
CA GLY A 177 -3.55 -30.52 26.91
C GLY A 177 -3.24 -30.57 25.40
N PRO A 178 -3.75 -31.57 24.65
CA PRO A 178 -3.46 -31.72 23.23
C PRO A 178 -3.96 -30.50 22.45
N ALA A 179 -3.08 -29.93 21.61
CA ALA A 179 -3.44 -28.82 20.74
C ALA A 179 -4.51 -29.21 19.73
N SER A 180 -5.48 -28.31 19.47
CA SER A 180 -6.53 -28.56 18.50
C SER A 180 -5.96 -28.76 17.10
N ASP A 181 -6.67 -29.49 16.25
CA ASP A 181 -6.20 -29.79 14.89
C ASP A 181 -6.02 -28.51 14.05
N VAL A 182 -6.87 -27.49 14.27
CA VAL A 182 -6.78 -26.21 13.57
C VAL A 182 -5.57 -25.38 14.04
N ASP A 183 -5.20 -25.47 15.32
CA ASP A 183 -3.98 -24.84 15.85
C ASP A 183 -2.73 -25.50 15.27
N ARG A 184 -2.68 -26.84 15.27
CA ARG A 184 -1.54 -27.59 14.70
C ARG A 184 -1.39 -27.32 13.20
N LEU A 185 -2.51 -27.26 12.47
CA LEU A 185 -2.53 -26.89 11.05
C LEU A 185 -1.96 -25.48 10.82
N PHE A 186 -2.40 -24.50 11.60
CA PHE A 186 -1.94 -23.12 11.48
C PHE A 186 -0.45 -22.96 11.80
N ALA A 187 0.03 -23.60 12.87
CA ALA A 187 1.46 -23.64 13.20
C ALA A 187 2.29 -24.30 12.08
N GLY A 188 1.80 -25.40 11.50
CA GLY A 188 2.43 -26.07 10.36
C GLY A 188 2.50 -25.18 9.12
N LEU A 189 1.43 -24.44 8.81
CA LEU A 189 1.38 -23.51 7.69
C LEU A 189 2.40 -22.37 7.84
N ALA A 190 2.54 -21.84 9.07
CA ALA A 190 3.54 -20.82 9.38
C ALA A 190 4.98 -21.36 9.27
N LEU A 191 5.23 -22.59 9.71
CA LEU A 191 6.54 -23.25 9.60
C LEU A 191 6.98 -23.48 8.15
N LEU A 192 6.04 -23.70 7.23
CA LEU A 192 6.31 -23.79 5.80
C LEU A 192 6.65 -22.43 5.15
N GLY A 193 6.68 -21.34 5.93
CA GLY A 193 7.05 -20.01 5.45
C GLY A 193 5.93 -19.30 4.69
N THR A 194 4.68 -19.73 4.84
CA THR A 194 3.52 -19.07 4.21
C THR A 194 3.35 -17.67 4.81
N LEU A 195 3.19 -16.65 3.96
CA LEU A 195 2.98 -15.28 4.42
C LEU A 195 1.55 -15.10 4.95
N VAL A 196 1.39 -15.13 6.27
CA VAL A 196 0.08 -14.97 6.91
C VAL A 196 -0.09 -13.57 7.51
N PHE A 197 -1.18 -12.89 7.16
CA PHE A 197 -1.56 -11.62 7.80
C PHE A 197 -2.49 -11.84 8.99
N ALA A 198 -2.32 -11.07 10.05
CA ALA A 198 -3.17 -11.11 11.23
C ALA A 198 -4.40 -10.21 11.04
N GLN A 199 -5.58 -10.80 11.18
CA GLN A 199 -6.86 -10.10 11.29
C GLN A 199 -7.25 -10.04 12.76
N ARG A 200 -7.06 -8.86 13.38
CA ARG A 200 -7.47 -8.64 14.78
C ARG A 200 -8.96 -8.30 14.88
N VAL A 201 -9.55 -8.74 15.98
CA VAL A 201 -10.92 -8.40 16.39
C VAL A 201 -10.86 -7.20 17.32
N ARG A 202 -11.67 -6.17 17.06
CA ARG A 202 -11.70 -4.94 17.86
C ARG A 202 -13.07 -4.66 18.46
N LEU A 203 -13.90 -3.88 17.77
CA LEU A 203 -15.21 -3.47 18.28
C LEU A 203 -16.27 -4.57 18.17
N LEU A 204 -15.89 -5.72 17.61
CA LEU A 204 -16.68 -6.93 17.49
C LEU A 204 -16.20 -7.95 18.52
N VAL A 205 -16.91 -9.06 18.63
CA VAL A 205 -16.60 -10.14 19.58
C VAL A 205 -16.30 -11.43 18.83
N ALA A 206 -15.23 -12.10 19.25
CA ALA A 206 -14.87 -13.45 18.85
C ALA A 206 -14.09 -14.11 19.99
N HIS A 207 -14.49 -15.31 20.38
CA HIS A 207 -13.85 -16.12 21.42
C HIS A 207 -13.79 -17.56 20.97
N ARG A 208 -12.78 -18.30 21.45
CA ARG A 208 -12.79 -19.76 21.35
C ARG A 208 -13.37 -20.36 22.63
N VAL A 209 -14.15 -21.43 22.50
CA VAL A 209 -14.88 -22.05 23.61
C VAL A 209 -14.63 -23.56 23.64
N GLY A 210 -14.39 -24.11 24.83
CA GLY A 210 -14.21 -25.53 25.07
C GLY A 210 -15.40 -26.19 25.76
N ASP A 211 -16.22 -25.43 26.47
CA ASP A 211 -17.35 -25.95 27.25
C ASP A 211 -18.64 -25.11 27.16
N VAL A 212 -19.70 -25.61 27.78
CA VAL A 212 -21.04 -24.99 27.78
C VAL A 212 -21.06 -23.63 28.50
N ALA A 213 -20.24 -23.46 29.54
CA ALA A 213 -20.20 -22.21 30.32
C ALA A 213 -19.49 -21.11 29.52
N GLU A 214 -18.37 -21.45 28.89
CA GLU A 214 -17.65 -20.56 27.97
C GLU A 214 -18.50 -20.19 26.76
N LEU A 215 -19.26 -21.15 26.19
CA LEU A 215 -20.21 -20.89 25.12
C LEU A 215 -21.27 -19.86 25.53
N ALA A 216 -21.93 -20.05 26.69
CA ALA A 216 -22.95 -19.14 27.18
C ALA A 216 -22.40 -17.72 27.40
N ALA A 217 -21.18 -17.60 27.95
CA ALA A 217 -20.49 -16.33 28.15
C ALA A 217 -20.13 -15.64 26.83
N ALA A 218 -19.59 -16.39 25.86
CA ALA A 218 -19.23 -15.86 24.54
C ALA A 218 -20.45 -15.39 23.76
N GLU A 219 -21.56 -16.13 23.80
CA GLU A 219 -22.82 -15.71 23.17
C GLU A 219 -23.39 -14.44 23.83
N ALA A 220 -23.32 -14.32 25.16
CA ALA A 220 -23.76 -13.10 25.86
C ALA A 220 -22.89 -11.88 25.50
N ALA A 221 -21.58 -12.09 25.32
CA ALA A 221 -20.66 -11.05 24.86
C ALA A 221 -20.99 -10.59 23.43
N VAL A 222 -21.36 -11.52 22.53
CA VAL A 222 -21.80 -11.19 21.18
C VAL A 222 -23.07 -10.32 21.22
N ASP A 223 -24.09 -10.73 21.98
CA ASP A 223 -25.37 -9.99 22.06
C ASP A 223 -25.23 -8.59 22.67
N ALA A 224 -24.21 -8.36 23.51
CA ALA A 224 -23.95 -7.07 24.14
C ALA A 224 -23.47 -5.99 23.15
N VAL A 225 -23.03 -6.38 21.95
CA VAL A 225 -22.48 -5.48 20.94
C VAL A 225 -23.40 -5.37 19.73
N ASN A 226 -23.75 -4.14 19.34
CA ASN A 226 -24.47 -3.91 18.10
C ASN A 226 -23.50 -3.99 16.89
N GLU A 227 -23.61 -5.07 16.11
CA GLU A 227 -22.73 -5.36 14.96
C GLU A 227 -22.64 -4.17 13.99
N ASP A 228 -23.78 -3.66 13.49
CA ASP A 228 -23.81 -2.55 12.52
C ASP A 228 -23.10 -1.29 13.00
N ARG A 229 -23.31 -0.92 14.27
CA ARG A 229 -22.67 0.26 14.87
C ARG A 229 -21.17 0.02 15.06
N ALA A 230 -20.77 -1.20 15.40
CA ALA A 230 -19.36 -1.57 15.49
C ALA A 230 -18.70 -1.51 14.10
N GLU A 231 -19.33 -2.06 13.06
CA GLU A 231 -18.82 -2.02 11.68
C GLU A 231 -18.69 -0.60 11.14
N LEU A 232 -19.67 0.26 11.42
CA LEU A 232 -19.62 1.66 11.01
C LEU A 232 -18.47 2.43 11.69
N ARG A 233 -18.09 2.06 12.92
CA ARG A 233 -16.92 2.63 13.60
C ARG A 233 -15.61 2.01 13.10
N LEU A 234 -15.60 0.72 12.76
CA LEU A 234 -14.45 0.02 12.19
C LEU A 234 -14.13 0.47 10.76
N SER A 235 -15.09 1.06 10.05
CA SER A 235 -14.86 1.60 8.71
C SER A 235 -13.95 2.84 8.72
N VAL A 236 -13.85 3.54 9.85
CA VAL A 236 -12.93 4.66 10.05
C VAL A 236 -11.53 4.13 10.38
N LYS A 237 -10.50 4.69 9.74
CA LYS A 237 -9.11 4.31 10.01
C LYS A 237 -8.74 4.66 11.45
N GLU A 238 -8.07 3.77 12.16
CA GLU A 238 -7.71 3.96 13.58
C GLU A 238 -6.68 5.07 13.78
N ARG A 239 -5.72 5.13 12.85
CA ARG A 239 -4.59 6.05 12.90
C ARG A 239 -4.70 7.00 11.71
N ASP A 240 -5.74 7.82 11.72
CA ASP A 240 -5.91 8.87 10.72
C ASP A 240 -5.19 10.16 11.12
N ASP A 241 -4.90 11.02 10.16
CA ASP A 241 -4.22 12.28 10.42
C ASP A 241 -5.08 13.26 11.26
N PHE A 242 -4.48 14.33 11.78
CA PHE A 242 -5.15 15.19 12.76
C PHE A 242 -6.42 15.77 12.18
N PHE A 243 -6.33 16.31 10.97
CA PHE A 243 -7.46 16.94 10.30
C PHE A 243 -8.56 15.92 9.98
N SER A 244 -8.21 14.75 9.44
CA SER A 244 -9.18 13.70 9.13
C SER A 244 -9.85 13.15 10.38
N THR A 245 -9.12 13.04 11.50
CA THR A 245 -9.67 12.52 12.76
C THR A 245 -10.75 13.44 13.33
N TYR A 246 -10.48 14.75 13.43
CA TYR A 246 -11.37 15.68 14.12
C TYR A 246 -12.38 16.37 13.21
N CYS A 247 -11.98 16.69 11.97
CA CYS A 247 -12.82 17.47 11.04
C CYS A 247 -13.58 16.62 10.03
N VAL A 248 -13.28 15.33 9.89
CA VAL A 248 -13.95 14.44 8.91
C VAL A 248 -14.59 13.24 9.59
N SER A 249 -13.79 12.43 10.28
CA SER A 249 -14.20 11.14 10.84
C SER A 249 -15.24 11.21 11.95
N THR A 250 -15.45 12.40 12.54
CA THR A 250 -16.49 12.66 13.53
C THR A 250 -17.90 12.57 12.96
N TRP A 251 -18.07 12.79 11.65
CA TRP A 251 -19.38 12.83 11.01
C TRP A 251 -19.46 12.12 9.64
N SER A 252 -18.34 11.81 9.00
CA SER A 252 -18.31 11.03 7.76
C SER A 252 -19.02 9.67 7.83
N PRO A 253 -19.11 8.95 8.97
CA PRO A 253 -19.87 7.70 9.03
C PRO A 253 -21.38 7.88 8.76
N TYR A 254 -21.94 9.08 9.02
CA TYR A 254 -23.32 9.36 8.61
C TYR A 254 -23.46 9.38 7.08
N LEU A 255 -22.46 9.92 6.37
CA LEU A 255 -22.42 9.89 4.91
C LEU A 255 -22.23 8.47 4.38
N VAL A 256 -21.40 7.64 5.02
CA VAL A 256 -21.23 6.21 4.67
C VAL A 256 -22.58 5.49 4.71
N ARG A 257 -23.37 5.71 5.77
CA ARG A 257 -24.71 5.12 5.89
C ARG A 257 -25.67 5.62 4.82
N VAL A 258 -25.62 6.91 4.46
CA VAL A 258 -26.43 7.45 3.35
C VAL A 258 -26.00 6.84 2.02
N ALA A 259 -24.71 6.80 1.72
CA ALA A 259 -24.17 6.24 0.48
C ALA A 259 -24.52 4.76 0.32
N ALA A 260 -24.39 3.98 1.40
CA ALA A 260 -24.79 2.57 1.43
C ALA A 260 -26.30 2.38 1.17
N ARG A 261 -27.16 3.23 1.76
CA ARG A 261 -28.62 3.20 1.53
C ARG A 261 -29.01 3.59 0.10
N LEU A 262 -28.24 4.48 -0.53
CA LEU A 262 -28.42 4.88 -1.91
C LEU A 262 -27.84 3.86 -2.91
N GLY A 263 -27.18 2.79 -2.42
CA GLY A 263 -26.55 1.78 -3.28
C GLY A 263 -25.34 2.30 -4.07
N LEU A 264 -24.70 3.38 -3.61
CA LEU A 264 -23.50 3.92 -4.26
C LEU A 264 -22.32 2.97 -4.04
N GLY A 265 -21.55 2.70 -5.09
CA GLY A 265 -20.29 1.97 -4.99
C GLY A 265 -19.14 2.89 -4.53
N PRO A 266 -18.08 2.36 -3.90
CA PRO A 266 -16.91 3.15 -3.49
C PRO A 266 -16.32 3.97 -4.64
N SER A 267 -16.09 3.34 -5.81
CA SER A 267 -15.56 4.04 -6.98
C SER A 267 -16.47 5.16 -7.48
N THR A 268 -17.80 5.05 -7.31
CA THR A 268 -18.73 6.13 -7.65
C THR A 268 -18.53 7.33 -6.73
N VAL A 269 -18.35 7.09 -5.43
CA VAL A 269 -18.05 8.15 -4.45
C VAL A 269 -16.70 8.82 -4.77
N THR A 270 -15.69 8.03 -5.15
CA THR A 270 -14.39 8.56 -5.65
C THR A 270 -14.59 9.47 -6.86
N MET A 271 -15.42 9.08 -7.83
CA MET A 271 -15.69 9.94 -9.01
C MET A 271 -16.37 11.26 -8.62
N ILE A 272 -17.30 11.24 -7.65
CA ILE A 272 -17.92 12.46 -7.14
C ILE A 272 -16.87 13.34 -6.43
N SER A 273 -15.94 12.75 -5.66
CA SER A 273 -14.86 13.49 -5.00
C SER A 273 -13.93 14.20 -6.00
N ILE A 274 -13.64 13.55 -7.14
CA ILE A 274 -12.89 14.15 -8.26
C ILE A 274 -13.63 15.37 -8.82
N LEU A 275 -14.95 15.28 -9.04
CA LEU A 275 -15.73 16.42 -9.54
C LEU A 275 -15.68 17.62 -8.59
N PHE A 276 -15.70 17.38 -7.28
CA PHE A 276 -15.54 18.44 -6.27
C PHE A 276 -14.17 19.10 -6.36
N ALA A 277 -13.10 18.32 -6.53
CA ALA A 277 -11.74 18.86 -6.69
C ALA A 277 -11.59 19.68 -7.99
N VAL A 278 -12.17 19.22 -9.11
CA VAL A 278 -12.20 19.97 -10.37
C VAL A 278 -12.99 21.28 -10.21
N GLY A 279 -14.15 21.23 -9.55
CA GLY A 279 -14.95 22.42 -9.25
C GLY A 279 -14.20 23.42 -8.36
N ALA A 280 -13.49 22.93 -7.34
CA ALA A 280 -12.64 23.76 -6.49
C ALA A 280 -11.51 24.43 -7.30
N ALA A 281 -10.79 23.65 -8.13
CA ALA A 281 -9.74 24.16 -8.99
C ALA A 281 -10.24 25.23 -9.97
N ALA A 282 -11.42 25.03 -10.57
CA ALA A 282 -12.06 26.01 -11.44
C ALA A 282 -12.40 27.31 -10.70
N LEU A 283 -12.93 27.23 -9.48
CA LEU A 283 -13.22 28.41 -8.66
C LEU A 283 -11.95 29.16 -8.23
N PHE A 284 -10.86 28.45 -7.95
CA PHE A 284 -9.56 29.06 -7.69
C PHE A 284 -8.96 29.73 -8.94
N ALA A 285 -9.22 29.16 -10.13
CA ALA A 285 -8.73 29.65 -11.41
C ALA A 285 -9.46 30.92 -11.89
N VAL A 286 -10.79 30.97 -11.79
CA VAL A 286 -11.62 32.07 -12.32
C VAL A 286 -11.39 33.39 -11.58
N GLY A 287 -10.96 33.36 -10.32
CA GLY A 287 -10.57 34.57 -9.60
C GLY A 287 -11.75 35.52 -9.30
N GLY A 288 -12.96 35.00 -9.09
CA GLY A 288 -14.19 35.74 -8.78
C GLY A 288 -14.23 36.42 -7.40
N GLY A 289 -13.07 36.85 -6.88
CA GLY A 289 -12.89 37.43 -5.56
C GLY A 289 -12.99 36.42 -4.41
N ARG A 290 -13.02 36.93 -3.18
CA ARG A 290 -13.06 36.13 -1.94
C ARG A 290 -14.20 35.10 -1.92
N PRO A 291 -15.44 35.38 -2.38
CA PRO A 291 -16.52 34.39 -2.37
C PRO A 291 -16.22 33.16 -3.21
N ALA A 292 -15.62 33.32 -4.39
CA ALA A 292 -15.23 32.20 -5.24
C ALA A 292 -14.14 31.34 -4.57
N LEU A 293 -13.14 31.97 -3.94
CA LEU A 293 -12.09 31.26 -3.20
C LEU A 293 -12.65 30.50 -1.99
N VAL A 294 -13.58 31.10 -1.23
CA VAL A 294 -14.24 30.43 -0.11
C VAL A 294 -15.10 29.26 -0.58
N ALA A 295 -15.90 29.44 -1.63
CA ALA A 295 -16.69 28.37 -2.22
C ALA A 295 -15.80 27.23 -2.73
N GLY A 296 -14.68 27.56 -3.39
CA GLY A 296 -13.68 26.58 -3.83
C GLY A 296 -13.06 25.82 -2.65
N ALA A 297 -12.73 26.51 -1.56
CA ALA A 297 -12.20 25.88 -0.36
C ALA A 297 -13.22 24.95 0.33
N VAL A 298 -14.50 25.32 0.34
CA VAL A 298 -15.58 24.45 0.82
C VAL A 298 -15.73 23.21 -0.07
N LEU A 299 -15.73 23.38 -1.40
CA LEU A 299 -15.76 22.25 -2.32
C LEU A 299 -14.54 21.34 -2.13
N LEU A 300 -13.36 21.93 -1.92
CA LEU A 300 -12.13 21.19 -1.65
C LEU A 300 -12.26 20.31 -0.40
N TYR A 301 -12.72 20.90 0.69
CA TYR A 301 -12.96 20.20 1.95
C TYR A 301 -14.00 19.08 1.80
N LEU A 302 -15.14 19.36 1.16
CA LEU A 302 -16.19 18.36 0.93
C LEU A 302 -15.72 17.25 -0.01
N GLY A 303 -14.91 17.57 -1.03
CA GLY A 303 -14.25 16.59 -1.89
C GLY A 303 -13.34 15.66 -1.08
N PHE A 304 -12.54 16.22 -0.17
CA PHE A 304 -11.71 15.42 0.74
C PHE A 304 -12.52 14.56 1.72
N VAL A 305 -13.67 15.05 2.18
CA VAL A 305 -14.58 14.21 2.99
C VAL A 305 -15.09 13.03 2.18
N LEU A 306 -15.53 13.24 0.94
CA LEU A 306 -16.02 12.17 0.07
C LEU A 306 -14.95 11.12 -0.25
N ASP A 307 -13.71 11.57 -0.41
CA ASP A 307 -12.52 10.72 -0.54
C ASP A 307 -12.30 9.84 0.70
N CYS A 308 -12.51 10.37 1.90
CA CYS A 308 -12.48 9.54 3.10
C CYS A 308 -13.67 8.55 3.13
N VAL A 309 -14.84 8.99 2.67
CA VAL A 309 -16.09 8.21 2.65
C VAL A 309 -16.00 7.03 1.69
N ASP A 310 -15.31 7.12 0.55
CA ASP A 310 -15.22 5.99 -0.39
C ASP A 310 -14.51 4.77 0.24
N GLY A 311 -13.39 4.99 0.94
CA GLY A 311 -12.63 3.96 1.60
C GLY A 311 -13.33 3.46 2.86
N GLN A 312 -14.06 4.34 3.56
CA GLN A 312 -14.94 3.93 4.67
C GLN A 312 -16.11 3.09 4.14
N LEU A 313 -16.70 3.45 3.00
CA LEU A 313 -17.79 2.70 2.38
C LEU A 313 -17.32 1.33 1.90
N ALA A 314 -16.13 1.24 1.29
CA ALA A 314 -15.51 -0.04 0.93
C ALA A 314 -15.30 -0.93 2.16
N ARG A 315 -14.82 -0.38 3.28
CA ARG A 315 -14.64 -1.12 4.54
C ARG A 315 -15.95 -1.54 5.19
N TYR A 316 -16.98 -0.69 5.14
CA TYR A 316 -18.29 -0.96 5.71
C TYR A 316 -19.07 -2.00 4.90
N THR A 317 -19.10 -1.87 3.57
CA THR A 317 -19.82 -2.78 2.67
C THR A 317 -19.03 -4.03 2.30
N ARG A 318 -17.73 -4.06 2.64
CA ARG A 318 -16.77 -5.10 2.25
C ARG A 318 -16.63 -5.26 0.74
N ASN A 319 -16.98 -4.22 -0.02
CA ASN A 319 -16.84 -4.17 -1.46
C ASN A 319 -15.46 -3.62 -1.84
N PHE A 320 -14.45 -4.49 -1.83
CA PHE A 320 -13.09 -4.16 -2.27
C PHE A 320 -12.84 -4.66 -3.69
N SER A 321 -12.04 -3.91 -4.45
CA SER A 321 -11.53 -4.37 -5.73
C SER A 321 -10.11 -3.84 -5.96
N ALA A 322 -9.32 -4.58 -6.72
CA ALA A 322 -7.98 -4.14 -7.13
C ALA A 322 -8.06 -2.83 -7.95
N TRP A 323 -9.06 -2.73 -8.84
CA TRP A 323 -9.37 -1.49 -9.57
C TRP A 323 -9.68 -0.34 -8.61
N GLY A 324 -10.58 -0.54 -7.64
CA GLY A 324 -10.96 0.51 -6.70
C GLY A 324 -9.77 1.01 -5.87
N GLY A 325 -8.92 0.09 -5.38
CA GLY A 325 -7.71 0.44 -4.64
C GLY A 325 -6.66 1.17 -5.48
N TRP A 326 -6.53 0.79 -6.76
CA TRP A 326 -5.68 1.52 -7.72
C TRP A 326 -6.25 2.91 -8.03
N LEU A 327 -7.55 2.99 -8.32
CA LEU A 327 -8.25 4.22 -8.66
C LEU A 327 -8.18 5.24 -7.53
N ASP A 328 -8.41 4.80 -6.29
CA ASP A 328 -8.25 5.60 -5.06
C ASP A 328 -6.87 6.27 -5.05
N THR A 329 -5.80 5.49 -5.19
CA THR A 329 -4.41 5.98 -5.17
C THR A 329 -4.13 6.99 -6.30
N MET A 330 -4.65 6.72 -7.50
CA MET A 330 -4.47 7.61 -8.66
C MET A 330 -5.29 8.90 -8.56
N ALA A 331 -6.55 8.79 -8.14
CA ALA A 331 -7.47 9.91 -7.98
C ALA A 331 -6.95 10.90 -6.93
N ASP A 332 -6.43 10.38 -5.83
CA ASP A 332 -5.79 11.12 -4.75
C ASP A 332 -4.74 12.11 -5.26
N ARG A 333 -3.89 11.65 -6.18
CA ARG A 333 -2.79 12.43 -6.75
C ARG A 333 -3.27 13.35 -7.87
N ALA A 334 -4.17 12.86 -8.72
CA ALA A 334 -4.75 13.66 -9.79
C ALA A 334 -5.48 14.89 -9.24
N LYS A 335 -6.31 14.73 -8.19
CA LYS A 335 -7.04 15.83 -7.55
C LYS A 335 -6.10 16.89 -6.98
N GLU A 336 -5.04 16.47 -6.28
CA GLU A 336 -4.05 17.37 -5.70
C GLU A 336 -3.41 18.26 -6.78
N TYR A 337 -3.01 17.68 -7.91
CA TYR A 337 -2.36 18.42 -8.99
C TYR A 337 -3.34 19.25 -9.84
N VAL A 338 -4.58 18.80 -10.03
CA VAL A 338 -5.63 19.62 -10.64
C VAL A 338 -5.87 20.88 -9.81
N VAL A 339 -5.84 20.77 -8.48
CA VAL A 339 -5.97 21.92 -7.58
C VAL A 339 -4.75 22.83 -7.66
N TYR A 340 -3.52 22.29 -7.74
CA TYR A 340 -2.32 23.11 -7.99
C TYR A 340 -2.37 23.83 -9.34
N ALA A 341 -2.93 23.21 -10.39
CA ALA A 341 -3.14 23.88 -11.67
C ALA A 341 -4.13 25.05 -11.55
N GLY A 342 -5.26 24.84 -10.85
CA GLY A 342 -6.24 25.90 -10.59
C GLY A 342 -5.65 27.07 -9.78
N LEU A 343 -4.86 26.77 -8.75
CA LEU A 343 -4.16 27.78 -7.95
C LEU A 343 -3.08 28.49 -8.77
N GLY A 344 -2.31 27.76 -9.58
CA GLY A 344 -1.25 28.30 -10.42
C GLY A 344 -1.80 29.25 -11.47
N TYR A 345 -2.85 28.84 -12.17
CA TYR A 345 -3.58 29.69 -13.11
C TYR A 345 -4.19 30.91 -12.42
N GLY A 346 -4.91 30.71 -11.32
CA GLY A 346 -5.53 31.81 -10.56
C GLY A 346 -4.52 32.85 -10.06
N ALA A 347 -3.35 32.41 -9.57
CA ALA A 347 -2.27 33.30 -9.18
C ALA A 347 -1.71 34.07 -10.39
N THR A 348 -1.55 33.42 -11.55
CA THR A 348 -1.08 34.08 -12.78
C THR A 348 -2.09 35.11 -13.29
N GLN A 349 -3.39 34.80 -13.30
CA GLN A 349 -4.44 35.75 -13.68
C GLN A 349 -4.52 36.95 -12.73
N ALA A 350 -4.18 36.76 -11.45
CA ALA A 350 -4.05 37.83 -10.47
C ALA A 350 -2.77 38.69 -10.64
N GLY A 351 -1.99 38.48 -11.71
CA GLY A 351 -0.77 39.25 -12.02
C GLY A 351 0.51 38.70 -11.40
N HIS A 352 0.47 37.56 -10.72
CA HIS A 352 1.68 36.94 -10.16
C HIS A 352 2.39 36.07 -11.21
N ARG A 353 3.51 36.57 -11.74
CA ARG A 353 4.32 35.89 -12.77
C ARG A 353 4.77 34.46 -12.44
N TYR A 354 4.79 34.09 -11.16
CA TYR A 354 5.31 32.80 -10.67
C TYR A 354 4.24 31.74 -10.40
N GLY A 355 2.95 32.00 -10.65
CA GLY A 355 1.86 31.08 -10.33
C GLY A 355 2.09 29.64 -10.81
N TRP A 356 2.29 29.46 -12.12
CA TRP A 356 2.62 28.16 -12.70
C TRP A 356 3.95 27.57 -12.22
N ALA A 357 4.99 28.39 -12.04
CA ALA A 357 6.29 27.92 -11.56
C ALA A 357 6.18 27.31 -10.15
N LEU A 358 5.40 27.93 -9.27
CA LEU A 358 5.14 27.42 -7.93
C LEU A 358 4.28 26.15 -7.96
N ALA A 359 3.28 26.06 -8.85
CA ALA A 359 2.48 24.85 -9.01
C ALA A 359 3.32 23.66 -9.53
N ILE A 360 4.20 23.90 -10.50
CA ILE A 360 5.16 22.89 -11.02
C ILE A 360 6.12 22.45 -9.91
N ALA A 361 6.66 23.39 -9.14
CA ALA A 361 7.54 23.10 -8.02
C ALA A 361 6.83 22.27 -6.94
N ALA A 362 5.58 22.63 -6.60
CA ALA A 362 4.78 21.93 -5.59
C ALA A 362 4.48 20.49 -6.03
N MET A 363 4.08 20.30 -7.30
CA MET A 363 3.86 18.98 -7.88
C MET A 363 5.15 18.15 -7.85
N THR A 364 6.26 18.69 -8.35
CA THR A 364 7.56 18.01 -8.40
C THR A 364 8.03 17.57 -7.01
N LEU A 365 8.02 18.50 -6.04
CA LEU A 365 8.39 18.24 -4.65
C LEU A 365 7.51 17.13 -4.05
N GLN A 366 6.19 17.25 -4.20
CA GLN A 366 5.26 16.31 -3.60
C GLN A 366 5.36 14.93 -4.24
N THR A 367 5.61 14.84 -5.55
CA THR A 367 5.84 13.55 -6.22
C THR A 367 7.11 12.89 -5.69
N VAL A 368 8.25 13.58 -5.69
CA VAL A 368 9.54 13.01 -5.22
C VAL A 368 9.45 12.56 -3.77
N ARG A 369 8.78 13.36 -2.93
CA ARG A 369 8.51 13.03 -1.54
C ARG A 369 7.63 11.78 -1.37
N HIS A 370 6.51 11.70 -2.09
CA HIS A 370 5.64 10.52 -2.02
C HIS A 370 6.35 9.26 -2.52
N MET A 371 7.13 9.35 -3.61
CA MET A 371 7.93 8.23 -4.12
C MET A 371 8.91 7.73 -3.05
N THR A 372 9.62 8.65 -2.40
CA THR A 372 10.46 8.35 -1.23
C THR A 372 9.64 7.65 -0.14
N ASP A 373 8.44 8.15 0.14
CA ASP A 373 7.61 7.61 1.20
C ASP A 373 7.15 6.17 0.94
N THR A 374 6.71 5.87 -0.29
CA THR A 374 6.30 4.53 -0.73
C THR A 374 7.46 3.54 -0.65
N TRP A 375 8.64 3.88 -1.19
CA TRP A 375 9.80 2.98 -1.17
C TRP A 375 10.32 2.68 0.22
N TYR A 376 10.25 3.65 1.13
CA TYR A 376 10.55 3.40 2.54
C TYR A 376 9.54 2.46 3.21
N GLY A 377 8.26 2.52 2.82
CA GLY A 377 7.23 1.59 3.26
C GLY A 377 7.58 0.15 2.87
N VAL A 378 7.92 -0.06 1.60
CA VAL A 378 8.34 -1.37 1.06
C VAL A 378 9.59 -1.88 1.78
N LEU A 379 10.57 -0.99 2.03
CA LEU A 379 11.76 -1.32 2.82
C LEU A 379 11.44 -1.88 4.20
N HIS A 380 10.53 -1.22 4.88
CA HIS A 380 10.18 -1.59 6.23
C HIS A 380 9.27 -2.83 6.26
N ASP A 381 8.51 -3.09 5.19
CA ASP A 381 7.75 -4.33 5.03
C ASP A 381 8.69 -5.53 4.81
N GLU A 382 9.73 -5.38 4.00
CA GLU A 382 10.74 -6.43 3.79
C GLU A 382 11.60 -6.67 5.04
N ALA A 383 11.93 -5.59 5.78
CA ALA A 383 12.66 -5.69 7.04
C ALA A 383 11.92 -6.55 8.08
N ALA A 384 10.59 -6.40 8.17
CA ALA A 384 9.74 -7.18 9.07
C ALA A 384 9.70 -8.69 8.70
N ARG A 385 9.96 -9.04 7.43
CA ARG A 385 9.99 -10.44 6.97
C ARG A 385 11.33 -11.13 7.20
N ARG A 386 12.41 -10.36 7.31
CA ARG A 386 13.77 -10.88 7.52
C ARG A 386 14.37 -10.29 8.80
N PRO A 387 13.77 -10.56 9.97
CA PRO A 387 14.34 -10.10 11.23
C PRO A 387 15.76 -10.67 11.35
N ARG A 388 16.75 -9.80 11.58
CA ARG A 388 18.11 -10.27 11.90
C ARG A 388 18.01 -11.14 13.17
N PRO A 389 18.75 -12.27 13.25
CA PRO A 389 18.91 -12.97 14.52
C PRO A 389 19.47 -11.98 15.54
N ALA A 390 18.83 -11.93 16.71
CA ALA A 390 19.18 -11.06 17.82
C ALA A 390 20.59 -11.42 18.34
N GLY A 391 21.62 -10.85 17.72
CA GLY A 391 23.02 -11.13 18.06
C GLY A 391 24.03 -10.07 17.61
N ALA A 392 23.67 -9.15 16.71
CA ALA A 392 24.55 -8.07 16.28
C ALA A 392 24.08 -6.71 16.83
N GLY A 393 24.33 -6.47 18.13
CA GLY A 393 24.32 -5.13 18.72
C GLY A 393 23.03 -4.70 19.42
N GLY A 394 22.54 -5.48 20.39
CA GLY A 394 21.51 -5.00 21.32
C GLY A 394 22.02 -3.82 22.15
N GLY A 395 21.35 -2.67 22.03
CA GLY A 395 21.63 -1.47 22.84
C GLY A 395 22.09 -0.23 22.05
N GLY A 396 22.08 -0.30 20.71
CA GLY A 396 22.46 0.81 19.85
C GLY A 396 21.50 2.01 19.89
N ILE A 397 21.93 3.15 19.32
CA ILE A 397 21.08 4.35 19.16
C ILE A 397 19.81 4.00 18.37
N GLY A 398 19.88 3.07 17.40
CA GLY A 398 18.74 2.57 16.65
C GLY A 398 17.64 1.95 17.53
N ASP A 399 18.02 1.11 18.49
CA ASP A 399 17.07 0.48 19.43
C ASP A 399 16.43 1.53 20.35
N ARG A 400 17.23 2.51 20.82
CA ARG A 400 16.73 3.62 21.63
C ARG A 400 15.76 4.51 20.85
N LEU A 401 16.05 4.78 19.57
CA LEU A 401 15.16 5.51 18.67
C LEU A 401 13.88 4.72 18.37
N ASN A 402 13.98 3.40 18.22
CA ASN A 402 12.82 2.54 18.00
C ASN A 402 11.95 2.51 19.26
N ALA A 403 12.52 2.24 20.42
CA ALA A 403 11.82 2.26 21.71
C ALA A 403 11.19 3.62 22.02
N ALA A 404 11.88 4.73 21.76
CA ALA A 404 11.32 6.07 21.90
C ALA A 404 10.18 6.34 20.91
N SER A 405 10.31 5.88 19.65
CA SER A 405 9.25 5.99 18.66
C SER A 405 8.03 5.16 19.04
N THR A 406 8.22 3.93 19.53
CA THR A 406 7.15 3.04 19.99
C THR A 406 6.44 3.63 21.21
N ARG A 407 7.18 4.22 22.16
CA ARG A 407 6.60 4.91 23.32
C ARG A 407 5.72 6.09 22.92
N VAL A 408 6.19 6.93 21.99
CA VAL A 408 5.39 8.06 21.46
C VAL A 408 4.20 7.59 20.62
N GLN A 409 4.31 6.46 19.92
CA GLN A 409 3.19 5.87 19.18
C GLN A 409 2.15 5.22 20.10
N ALA A 410 2.56 4.73 21.27
CA ALA A 410 1.67 4.16 22.27
C ALA A 410 0.84 5.25 22.99
N ASP A 411 1.39 6.46 23.17
CA ASP A 411 0.70 7.60 23.79
C ASP A 411 -0.20 8.35 22.78
N THR A 412 -1.21 7.63 22.28
CA THR A 412 -2.16 8.11 21.28
C THR A 412 -2.99 9.26 21.86
N GLY A 413 -2.95 10.42 21.21
CA GLY A 413 -3.71 11.61 21.61
C GLY A 413 -2.91 12.71 22.32
N SER A 414 -1.63 12.47 22.63
CA SER A 414 -0.74 13.51 23.17
C SER A 414 -0.46 14.62 22.14
N LEU A 415 -0.12 15.83 22.61
CA LEU A 415 0.30 16.94 21.76
C LEU A 415 1.53 16.58 20.91
N SER A 416 2.48 15.83 21.48
CA SER A 416 3.68 15.38 20.79
C SER A 416 3.36 14.34 19.69
N TYR A 417 2.39 13.45 19.93
CA TYR A 417 1.87 12.53 18.92
C TYR A 417 1.32 13.29 17.71
N TRP A 418 0.43 14.27 17.94
CA TRP A 418 -0.18 15.04 16.86
C TRP A 418 0.81 15.94 16.14
N LEU A 419 1.72 16.60 16.87
CA LEU A 419 2.78 17.41 16.26
C LEU A 419 3.65 16.55 15.32
N LYS A 420 4.10 15.38 15.79
CA LYS A 420 4.92 14.46 14.99
C LYS A 420 4.19 13.99 13.73
N ARG A 421 2.87 13.74 13.81
CA ARG A 421 2.07 13.34 12.64
C ARG A 421 1.85 14.50 11.66
N THR A 422 1.57 15.69 12.16
CA THR A 422 1.31 16.90 11.35
C THR A 422 2.57 17.37 10.62
N VAL A 423 3.75 17.28 11.25
CA VAL A 423 5.04 17.65 10.65
C VAL A 423 5.34 16.82 9.39
N VAL A 424 4.86 15.58 9.34
CA VAL A 424 4.95 14.70 8.16
C VAL A 424 3.95 15.12 7.08
N PHE A 425 3.32 16.29 7.16
CA PHE A 425 2.40 16.88 6.19
C PHE A 425 1.51 15.86 5.45
N PRO A 426 0.67 15.11 6.19
CA PRO A 426 -0.23 14.11 5.62
C PRO A 426 -1.32 14.75 4.75
N ILE A 427 -2.06 13.91 4.03
CA ILE A 427 -3.04 14.35 3.01
C ILE A 427 -4.06 15.32 3.63
N GLY A 428 -4.66 14.98 4.78
CA GLY A 428 -5.66 15.83 5.42
C GLY A 428 -5.14 17.23 5.79
N GLU A 429 -3.93 17.31 6.35
CA GLU A 429 -3.28 18.58 6.69
C GLU A 429 -2.96 19.41 5.45
N ARG A 430 -2.59 18.78 4.33
CA ARG A 430 -2.37 19.48 3.06
C ARG A 430 -3.65 20.11 2.54
N TRP A 431 -4.74 19.33 2.48
CA TRP A 431 -6.04 19.84 2.02
C TRP A 431 -6.54 20.96 2.93
N ALA A 432 -6.40 20.81 4.24
CA ALA A 432 -6.75 21.85 5.21
C ALA A 432 -5.92 23.11 5.02
N LEU A 433 -4.60 22.98 4.87
CA LEU A 433 -3.71 24.12 4.61
C LEU A 433 -4.12 24.84 3.34
N VAL A 434 -4.35 24.11 2.25
CA VAL A 434 -4.76 24.70 0.96
C VAL A 434 -6.10 25.42 1.10
N ALA A 435 -7.13 24.74 1.62
CA ALA A 435 -8.46 25.30 1.79
C ALA A 435 -8.45 26.58 2.65
N LEU A 436 -7.74 26.57 3.78
CA LEU A 436 -7.66 27.71 4.68
C LEU A 436 -6.88 28.86 4.05
N THR A 437 -5.69 28.59 3.50
CA THR A 437 -4.82 29.64 2.96
C THR A 437 -5.42 30.30 1.72
N VAL A 438 -6.03 29.54 0.82
CA VAL A 438 -6.68 30.11 -0.37
C VAL A 438 -7.93 30.89 0.01
N ALA A 439 -8.74 30.39 0.95
CA ALA A 439 -9.93 31.08 1.40
C ALA A 439 -9.59 32.39 2.09
N LEU A 440 -8.61 32.40 3.00
CA LEU A 440 -8.23 33.56 3.83
C LEU A 440 -7.39 34.60 3.07
N PHE A 441 -6.54 34.13 2.16
CA PHE A 441 -5.58 34.97 1.44
C PHE A 441 -5.85 34.89 -0.06
N ASN A 442 -5.03 34.15 -0.80
CA ASN A 442 -5.09 34.03 -2.25
C ASN A 442 -4.37 32.76 -2.74
N PRO A 443 -4.49 32.41 -4.03
CA PRO A 443 -3.83 31.23 -4.59
C PRO A 443 -2.31 31.21 -4.46
N LEU A 444 -1.64 32.38 -4.53
CA LEU A 444 -0.18 32.48 -4.39
C LEU A 444 0.29 32.05 -3.00
N VAL A 445 -0.34 32.58 -1.95
CA VAL A 445 -0.03 32.24 -0.55
C VAL A 445 -0.23 30.74 -0.31
N SER A 446 -1.27 30.16 -0.91
CA SER A 446 -1.54 28.72 -0.80
C SER A 446 -0.41 27.86 -1.38
N LEU A 447 0.05 28.18 -2.60
CA LEU A 447 1.17 27.47 -3.23
C LEU A 447 2.48 27.62 -2.44
N ILE A 448 2.77 28.83 -1.92
CA ILE A 448 3.94 29.06 -1.07
C ILE A 448 3.84 28.23 0.21
N ALA A 449 2.67 28.22 0.87
CA ALA A 449 2.47 27.47 2.10
C ALA A 449 2.69 25.96 1.89
N VAL A 450 2.14 25.40 0.80
CA VAL A 450 2.36 23.99 0.41
C VAL A 450 3.85 23.70 0.18
N LEU A 451 4.55 24.57 -0.55
CA LEU A 451 5.98 24.40 -0.82
C LEU A 451 6.84 24.47 0.44
N VAL A 452 6.59 25.46 1.30
CA VAL A 452 7.35 25.66 2.54
C VAL A 452 7.14 24.46 3.46
N TRP A 453 5.89 24.08 3.74
CA TRP A 453 5.62 22.95 4.62
C TRP A 453 6.09 21.63 3.99
N GLY A 454 5.84 21.43 2.69
CA GLY A 454 6.29 20.26 1.94
C GLY A 454 7.80 20.07 1.99
N THR A 455 8.58 21.15 1.90
CA THR A 455 10.05 21.11 1.96
C THR A 455 10.53 20.75 3.35
N LEU A 456 9.93 21.36 4.39
CA LEU A 456 10.24 21.03 5.79
C LEU A 456 9.90 19.56 6.10
N ALA A 457 8.75 19.08 5.65
CA ALA A 457 8.32 17.70 5.82
C ALA A 457 9.28 16.73 5.11
N PHE A 458 9.66 17.03 3.86
CA PHE A 458 10.60 16.22 3.08
C PHE A 458 11.98 16.14 3.74
N ALA A 459 12.50 17.26 4.24
CA ALA A 459 13.77 17.30 4.97
C ALA A 459 13.69 16.49 6.27
N TYR A 460 12.63 16.67 7.05
CA TYR A 460 12.42 15.97 8.32
C TYR A 460 12.30 14.45 8.14
N THR A 461 11.40 13.99 7.25
CA THR A 461 11.20 12.55 7.02
C THR A 461 12.39 11.94 6.30
N GLY A 462 12.96 12.63 5.32
CA GLY A 462 14.13 12.18 4.56
C GLY A 462 15.32 11.91 5.47
N ALA A 463 15.65 12.83 6.38
CA ALA A 463 16.76 12.66 7.33
C ALA A 463 16.53 11.46 8.26
N LEU A 464 15.35 11.36 8.89
CA LEU A 464 15.06 10.31 9.86
C LEU A 464 15.01 8.92 9.21
N ARG A 465 14.41 8.82 8.02
CA ARG A 465 14.27 7.55 7.28
C ARG A 465 15.61 7.09 6.71
N THR A 466 16.41 8.00 6.17
CA THR A 466 17.78 7.71 5.72
C THR A 466 18.61 7.19 6.88
N LEU A 467 18.53 7.83 8.04
CA LEU A 467 19.22 7.35 9.23
C LEU A 467 18.73 5.93 9.57
N ARG A 468 17.43 5.68 9.71
CA ARG A 468 16.94 4.33 10.06
C ARG A 468 17.32 3.26 9.04
N ALA A 469 17.20 3.56 7.74
CA ALA A 469 17.52 2.63 6.66
C ALA A 469 18.99 2.18 6.68
N ARG A 470 19.93 3.10 6.98
CA ARG A 470 21.35 2.76 7.14
C ARG A 470 21.64 1.76 8.25
N TRP A 471 20.77 1.67 9.27
CA TRP A 471 20.93 0.74 10.38
C TRP A 471 20.20 -0.59 10.10
N MET A 472 19.04 -0.54 9.43
CA MET A 472 18.30 -1.75 9.03
C MET A 472 19.12 -2.60 8.05
N TRP A 473 19.78 -1.99 7.06
CA TRP A 473 20.60 -2.68 6.06
C TRP A 473 19.81 -3.78 5.30
N VAL A 474 18.60 -3.44 4.90
CA VAL A 474 17.69 -4.35 4.18
C VAL A 474 17.70 -3.99 2.69
N PRO A 475 18.16 -4.88 1.80
CA PRO A 475 18.14 -4.67 0.36
C PRO A 475 16.74 -4.97 -0.19
N VAL A 476 16.07 -3.95 -0.74
CA VAL A 476 14.65 -4.02 -1.14
C VAL A 476 14.48 -4.07 -2.64
N LEU A 477 15.31 -3.30 -3.35
CA LEU A 477 15.25 -3.28 -4.80
C LEU A 477 15.77 -4.58 -5.43
N ASP A 478 16.42 -5.45 -4.64
CA ASP A 478 16.73 -6.82 -5.07
C ASP A 478 15.52 -7.76 -5.00
N THR A 479 14.44 -7.37 -4.30
CA THR A 479 13.24 -8.22 -4.13
C THR A 479 12.12 -7.88 -5.12
N VAL A 480 12.30 -6.80 -5.89
CA VAL A 480 11.35 -6.32 -6.90
C VAL A 480 12.09 -6.03 -8.20
N ASP A 481 11.37 -5.89 -9.31
CA ASP A 481 11.98 -5.50 -10.58
C ASP A 481 12.47 -4.04 -10.51
N ALA A 482 13.76 -3.86 -10.22
CA ALA A 482 14.38 -2.54 -10.13
C ALA A 482 14.29 -1.78 -11.46
N THR A 483 14.35 -2.47 -12.60
CA THR A 483 14.34 -1.82 -13.93
C THR A 483 12.99 -1.19 -14.24
N LEU A 484 11.90 -1.91 -13.95
CA LEU A 484 10.52 -1.44 -14.04
C LEU A 484 10.31 -0.18 -13.19
N HIS A 485 10.80 -0.21 -11.95
CA HIS A 485 10.55 0.86 -10.99
C HIS A 485 11.49 2.06 -11.11
N ARG A 486 12.69 1.84 -11.68
CA ARG A 486 13.55 2.90 -12.20
C ARG A 486 12.99 3.49 -13.50
N ASP A 487 12.02 2.85 -14.14
CA ASP A 487 11.45 3.20 -15.46
C ASP A 487 12.56 3.31 -16.52
N ASP A 488 13.52 2.38 -16.46
CA ASP A 488 14.68 2.38 -17.36
C ASP A 488 14.23 2.06 -18.80
N GLY A 489 14.63 2.92 -19.74
CA GLY A 489 14.34 2.74 -21.16
C GLY A 489 15.53 2.21 -21.96
N PRO A 490 15.51 2.37 -23.29
CA PRO A 490 16.40 1.64 -24.20
C PRO A 490 17.90 1.94 -24.04
N LEU A 491 18.29 3.12 -23.54
CA LEU A 491 19.71 3.47 -23.34
C LEU A 491 20.18 2.97 -21.98
N ALA A 492 19.39 3.16 -20.92
CA ALA A 492 19.69 2.65 -19.58
C ALA A 492 19.83 1.11 -19.61
N ALA A 493 18.92 0.42 -20.30
CA ALA A 493 18.95 -1.04 -20.45
C ALA A 493 20.19 -1.59 -21.19
N ARG A 494 20.85 -0.77 -22.01
CA ARG A 494 22.06 -1.15 -22.78
C ARG A 494 23.35 -0.61 -22.16
N SER A 495 23.25 0.10 -21.05
CA SER A 495 24.40 0.76 -20.45
C SER A 495 25.34 -0.24 -19.77
N PRO A 496 26.67 -0.03 -19.85
CA PRO A 496 27.62 -0.89 -19.16
C PRO A 496 27.53 -0.66 -17.64
N VAL A 497 27.71 -1.74 -16.87
CA VAL A 497 27.70 -1.66 -15.41
C VAL A 497 28.97 -0.97 -14.92
N VAL A 498 28.83 0.24 -14.36
CA VAL A 498 29.93 0.98 -13.74
C VAL A 498 30.03 0.60 -12.27
N ARG A 499 30.90 -0.37 -11.96
CA ARG A 499 31.06 -0.94 -10.61
C ARG A 499 31.63 -0.04 -9.50
N PRO A 500 32.48 0.99 -9.74
CA PRO A 500 33.06 1.76 -8.62
C PRO A 500 32.06 2.71 -7.95
N MET A 501 30.90 2.99 -8.55
CA MET A 501 29.88 3.89 -8.01
C MET A 501 28.57 3.16 -7.78
N GLY A 502 27.98 3.34 -6.59
CA GLY A 502 26.66 2.78 -6.29
C GLY A 502 25.53 3.41 -7.11
N PRO A 503 24.42 2.70 -7.35
CA PRO A 503 23.32 3.17 -8.21
C PRO A 503 22.68 4.46 -7.69
N LEU A 504 22.62 4.66 -6.36
CA LEU A 504 22.13 5.92 -5.78
C LEU A 504 23.03 7.11 -6.12
N THR A 505 24.34 6.95 -6.00
CA THR A 505 25.31 8.02 -6.32
C THR A 505 25.15 8.46 -7.77
N LEU A 506 25.02 7.50 -8.69
CA LEU A 506 24.80 7.75 -10.11
C LEU A 506 23.47 8.47 -10.36
N ALA A 507 22.38 8.05 -9.71
CA ALA A 507 21.08 8.71 -9.83
C ALA A 507 21.11 10.16 -9.29
N VAL A 508 21.79 10.40 -8.17
CA VAL A 508 21.94 11.75 -7.59
C VAL A 508 22.78 12.65 -8.51
N ILE A 509 23.93 12.17 -9.00
CA ILE A 509 24.73 12.90 -9.99
C ILE A 509 23.90 13.22 -11.23
N GLY A 510 23.11 12.24 -11.70
CA GLY A 510 22.19 12.42 -12.82
C GLY A 510 21.20 13.55 -12.62
N ALA A 511 20.67 13.72 -11.40
CA ALA A 511 19.74 14.81 -11.09
C ALA A 511 20.41 16.19 -10.98
N LEU A 512 21.72 16.26 -10.65
CA LEU A 512 22.43 17.54 -10.48
C LEU A 512 22.61 18.31 -11.80
N GLY A 513 22.81 17.63 -12.92
CA GLY A 513 22.95 18.27 -14.24
C GLY A 513 21.71 19.08 -14.65
N PRO A 514 20.53 18.45 -14.71
CA PRO A 514 19.26 19.15 -14.93
C PRO A 514 18.96 20.24 -13.90
N ALA A 515 19.28 20.01 -12.62
CA ALA A 515 19.11 21.02 -11.57
C ALA A 515 19.94 22.29 -11.85
N ALA A 516 21.21 22.11 -12.21
CA ALA A 516 22.10 23.21 -12.54
C ALA A 516 21.63 23.98 -13.79
N LEU A 517 21.22 23.25 -14.84
CA LEU A 517 20.67 23.88 -16.04
C LEU A 517 19.39 24.67 -15.74
N LEU A 518 18.46 24.11 -14.96
CA LEU A 518 17.25 24.80 -14.58
C LEU A 518 17.54 26.07 -13.79
N ALA A 519 18.48 26.02 -12.83
CA ALA A 519 18.89 27.19 -12.07
C ALA A 519 19.48 28.30 -12.97
N LEU A 520 20.33 27.92 -13.93
CA LEU A 520 20.88 28.85 -14.93
C LEU A 520 19.78 29.44 -15.82
N ALA A 521 18.83 28.61 -16.28
CA ALA A 521 17.72 29.05 -17.12
C ALA A 521 16.80 30.03 -16.38
N LEU A 522 16.46 29.75 -15.12
CA LEU A 522 15.67 30.66 -14.30
C LEU A 522 16.41 31.98 -14.01
N ALA A 523 17.73 31.93 -13.82
CA ALA A 523 18.56 33.12 -13.66
C ALA A 523 18.59 33.97 -14.95
N ALA A 524 18.78 33.33 -16.11
CA ALA A 524 18.78 33.98 -17.42
C ALA A 524 17.41 34.61 -17.74
N VAL A 525 16.30 33.90 -17.52
CA VAL A 525 14.95 34.47 -17.67
C VAL A 525 14.76 35.70 -16.76
N ARG A 526 15.32 35.67 -15.54
CA ARG A 526 15.23 36.80 -14.60
C ARG A 526 16.06 38.01 -15.05
N SER A 527 17.25 37.81 -15.63
CA SER A 527 18.16 38.90 -16.02
C SER A 527 17.92 39.42 -17.44
N GLU A 528 17.68 38.51 -18.39
CA GLU A 528 17.65 38.77 -19.83
C GLU A 528 16.24 38.59 -20.44
N GLY A 529 15.28 38.05 -19.68
CA GLY A 529 13.93 37.79 -20.15
C GLY A 529 13.78 36.49 -20.96
N THR A 530 14.87 35.82 -21.29
CA THR A 530 14.90 34.55 -22.02
C THR A 530 16.06 33.66 -21.55
N ALA A 531 15.92 32.35 -21.71
CA ALA A 531 16.98 31.35 -21.47
C ALA A 531 17.49 30.71 -22.77
N ASP A 532 17.10 31.26 -23.92
CA ASP A 532 17.34 30.64 -25.22
C ASP A 532 18.84 30.44 -25.55
N GLY A 533 19.71 31.32 -25.04
CA GLY A 533 21.16 31.19 -25.17
C GLY A 533 21.73 29.91 -24.52
N LEU A 534 21.01 29.29 -23.59
CA LEU A 534 21.42 28.06 -22.90
C LEU A 534 21.03 26.78 -23.65
N ARG A 535 20.36 26.88 -24.81
CA ARG A 535 19.91 25.71 -25.60
C ARG A 535 21.02 24.68 -25.87
N TRP A 536 22.26 25.14 -26.03
CA TRP A 536 23.41 24.26 -26.31
C TRP A 536 23.98 23.56 -25.07
N LEU A 537 23.50 23.91 -23.87
CA LEU A 537 23.81 23.17 -22.64
C LEU A 537 22.85 22.00 -22.39
N LEU A 538 21.74 21.89 -23.15
CA LEU A 538 20.78 20.78 -23.03
C LEU A 538 21.43 19.41 -23.29
N PRO A 539 22.27 19.20 -24.33
CA PRO A 539 23.02 17.95 -24.48
C PRO A 539 23.91 17.62 -23.29
N VAL A 540 24.55 18.63 -22.67
CA VAL A 540 25.43 18.43 -21.52
C VAL A 540 24.61 17.98 -20.30
N ALA A 541 23.51 18.67 -20.01
CA ALA A 541 22.60 18.30 -18.93
C ALA A 541 21.98 16.90 -19.15
N LEU A 542 21.63 16.55 -20.39
CA LEU A 542 21.16 15.22 -20.76
C LEU A 542 22.25 14.16 -20.53
N LEU A 543 23.49 14.40 -20.95
CA LEU A 543 24.61 13.47 -20.74
C LEU A 543 24.85 13.22 -19.25
N VAL A 544 24.78 14.27 -18.42
CA VAL A 544 24.86 14.12 -16.95
C VAL A 544 23.69 13.30 -16.44
N LEU A 545 22.45 13.58 -16.87
CA LEU A 545 21.27 12.82 -16.48
C LEU A 545 21.38 11.33 -16.84
N LEU A 546 21.89 11.02 -18.04
CA LEU A 546 22.11 9.65 -18.50
C LEU A 546 23.14 8.87 -17.67
N LEU A 547 23.98 9.53 -16.86
CA LEU A 547 24.84 8.84 -15.88
C LEU A 547 24.02 8.04 -14.87
N GLY A 548 22.79 8.44 -14.55
CA GLY A 548 21.87 7.67 -13.71
C GLY A 548 21.51 6.31 -14.30
N GLY A 549 21.56 6.17 -15.62
CA GLY A 549 21.33 4.93 -16.36
C GLY A 549 22.43 3.89 -16.17
N LEU A 550 23.68 4.34 -15.92
CA LEU A 550 24.83 3.44 -15.69
C LEU A 550 24.68 2.55 -14.44
N GLY A 551 23.72 2.89 -13.56
CA GLY A 551 23.35 2.11 -12.38
C GLY A 551 22.25 1.08 -12.63
N ALA A 552 21.76 0.91 -13.86
CA ALA A 552 20.65 0.02 -14.18
C ALA A 552 21.00 -1.46 -13.98
N GLY A 553 22.18 -1.89 -14.45
CA GLY A 553 22.65 -3.28 -14.29
C GLY A 553 23.43 -3.56 -13.00
N ALA A 554 23.47 -2.59 -12.06
CA ALA A 554 24.07 -2.79 -10.74
C ALA A 554 23.09 -3.52 -9.81
N ALA A 555 23.59 -4.27 -8.83
CA ALA A 555 22.76 -4.77 -7.74
C ALA A 555 22.31 -3.58 -6.87
N HIS A 556 21.02 -3.50 -6.54
CA HIS A 556 20.44 -2.43 -5.73
C HIS A 556 20.32 -2.86 -4.27
N ASN A 557 21.43 -3.40 -3.76
CA ASN A 557 21.53 -4.03 -2.45
C ASN A 557 22.03 -3.09 -1.34
N GLY A 558 22.30 -1.83 -1.68
CA GLY A 558 22.74 -0.82 -0.74
C GLY A 558 21.63 -0.40 0.23
N PRO A 559 21.98 -0.01 1.47
CA PRO A 559 21.00 0.36 2.51
C PRO A 559 20.17 1.61 2.17
N LEU A 560 20.60 2.39 1.16
CA LEU A 560 19.93 3.60 0.71
C LEU A 560 19.41 3.48 -0.73
N ASP A 561 19.56 2.32 -1.37
CA ASP A 561 19.21 2.17 -2.79
C ASP A 561 17.70 2.31 -3.02
N TRP A 562 16.86 2.14 -1.98
CA TRP A 562 15.44 2.48 -2.02
C TRP A 562 15.14 3.95 -2.43
N LEU A 563 16.12 4.86 -2.36
CA LEU A 563 16.02 6.25 -2.83
C LEU A 563 16.27 6.41 -4.34
N VAL A 564 16.82 5.39 -5.02
CA VAL A 564 17.19 5.43 -6.43
C VAL A 564 16.02 5.85 -7.33
N PRO A 565 14.81 5.24 -7.21
CA PRO A 565 13.67 5.65 -8.04
C PRO A 565 13.32 7.13 -7.84
N ALA A 566 13.25 7.61 -6.60
CA ALA A 566 12.90 9.00 -6.30
C ALA A 566 13.95 10.00 -6.85
N ALA A 567 15.24 9.66 -6.81
CA ALA A 567 16.31 10.48 -7.38
C ALA A 567 16.21 10.57 -8.91
N LEU A 568 15.93 9.46 -9.60
CA LEU A 568 15.72 9.46 -11.05
C LEU A 568 14.47 10.26 -11.46
N ARG A 569 13.38 10.15 -10.70
CA ARG A 569 12.17 10.99 -10.90
C ARG A 569 12.49 12.48 -10.77
N ALA A 570 13.27 12.85 -9.75
CA ALA A 570 13.71 14.24 -9.58
C ALA A 570 14.53 14.71 -10.81
N GLY A 571 15.50 13.90 -11.26
CA GLY A 571 16.32 14.23 -12.42
C GLY A 571 15.51 14.41 -13.71
N GLU A 572 14.60 13.48 -14.00
CA GLU A 572 13.73 13.55 -15.18
C GLU A 572 12.83 14.78 -15.16
N TYR A 573 12.20 15.08 -14.02
CA TYR A 573 11.28 16.21 -13.92
C TYR A 573 12.03 17.54 -14.04
N LEU A 574 13.16 17.67 -13.35
CA LEU A 574 14.02 18.84 -13.46
C LEU A 574 14.49 19.06 -14.91
N PHE A 575 14.78 17.97 -15.63
CA PHE A 575 15.19 18.05 -17.03
C PHE A 575 14.04 18.49 -17.95
N ALA A 576 12.85 17.89 -17.78
CA ALA A 576 11.67 18.30 -18.55
C ALA A 576 11.31 19.78 -18.31
N ILE A 577 11.42 20.25 -17.07
CA ILE A 577 11.18 21.65 -16.71
C ILE A 577 12.28 22.54 -17.33
N ALA A 578 13.56 22.15 -17.25
CA ALA A 578 14.66 22.89 -17.84
C ALA A 578 14.50 23.04 -19.36
N VAL A 579 14.14 21.95 -20.07
CA VAL A 579 13.78 21.96 -21.49
C VAL A 579 12.67 22.96 -21.76
N GLY A 580 11.60 22.92 -20.96
CA GLY A 580 10.47 23.84 -21.10
C GLY A 580 10.86 25.31 -20.94
N VAL A 581 11.65 25.63 -19.91
CA VAL A 581 12.09 27.01 -19.64
C VAL A 581 13.07 27.51 -20.70
N VAL A 582 14.03 26.67 -21.12
CA VAL A 582 15.01 27.03 -22.17
C VAL A 582 14.33 27.22 -23.53
N GLY A 583 13.34 26.38 -23.85
CA GLY A 583 12.59 26.41 -25.10
C GLY A 583 11.39 27.36 -25.12
N ASP A 584 11.27 28.26 -24.13
CA ASP A 584 10.16 29.23 -23.97
C ASP A 584 8.76 28.58 -24.11
N VAL A 585 8.61 27.38 -23.53
CA VAL A 585 7.37 26.61 -23.58
C VAL A 585 6.35 27.22 -22.62
N PRO A 586 5.07 27.36 -23.02
CA PRO A 586 4.04 27.87 -22.13
C PRO A 586 3.99 27.09 -20.80
N PRO A 587 3.98 27.77 -19.63
CA PRO A 587 4.09 27.09 -18.34
C PRO A 587 3.00 26.05 -18.06
N TRP A 588 1.79 26.24 -18.58
CA TRP A 588 0.70 25.27 -18.46
C TRP A 588 0.99 23.97 -19.23
N LEU A 589 1.76 24.04 -20.32
CA LEU A 589 2.17 22.87 -21.09
C LEU A 589 3.30 22.12 -20.38
N ILE A 590 4.24 22.84 -19.77
CA ILE A 590 5.25 22.25 -18.87
C ILE A 590 4.57 21.52 -17.72
N PHE A 591 3.59 22.16 -17.08
CA PHE A 591 2.79 21.55 -16.03
C PHE A 591 2.08 20.29 -16.53
N GLY A 592 1.38 20.36 -17.67
CA GLY A 592 0.66 19.24 -18.24
C GLY A 592 1.56 18.04 -18.55
N TYR A 593 2.75 18.28 -19.11
CA TYR A 593 3.71 17.21 -19.38
C TYR A 593 4.25 16.57 -18.11
N VAL A 594 4.69 17.38 -17.13
CA VAL A 594 5.17 16.85 -15.84
C VAL A 594 4.04 16.11 -15.13
N PHE A 595 2.81 16.61 -15.17
CA PHE A 595 1.63 15.92 -14.62
C PHE A 595 1.43 14.52 -15.25
N LEU A 596 1.60 14.38 -16.56
CA LEU A 596 1.51 13.07 -17.21
C LEU A 596 2.64 12.13 -16.79
N LEU A 597 3.86 12.66 -16.59
CA LEU A 597 4.93 11.88 -15.97
C LEU A 597 4.57 11.45 -14.54
N THR A 598 3.98 12.34 -13.72
CA THR A 598 3.60 11.98 -12.36
C THR A 598 2.54 10.87 -12.36
N VAL A 599 1.52 10.96 -13.21
CA VAL A 599 0.50 9.92 -13.38
C VAL A 599 1.13 8.58 -13.76
N HIS A 600 2.03 8.58 -14.76
CA HIS A 600 2.77 7.38 -15.17
C HIS A 600 3.54 6.74 -14.00
N HIS A 601 4.29 7.55 -13.24
CA HIS A 601 5.07 7.04 -12.12
C HIS A 601 4.21 6.61 -10.93
N TYR A 602 3.07 7.27 -10.70
CA TYR A 602 2.12 6.85 -9.69
C TYR A 602 1.46 5.51 -10.01
N ASP A 603 1.21 5.20 -11.27
CA ASP A 603 0.71 3.88 -11.70
C ASP A 603 1.66 2.77 -11.25
N LEU A 604 2.97 2.96 -11.43
CA LEU A 604 3.99 2.00 -10.98
C LEU A 604 3.98 1.84 -9.46
N THR A 605 3.85 2.93 -8.70
CA THR A 605 3.79 2.85 -7.23
C THR A 605 2.49 2.25 -6.71
N ALA A 606 1.35 2.60 -7.33
CA ALA A 606 0.05 2.06 -6.95
C ALA A 606 0.01 0.55 -7.17
N ARG A 607 0.59 0.08 -8.28
CA ARG A 607 0.74 -1.35 -8.57
C ARG A 607 1.67 -2.03 -7.58
N LEU A 608 2.79 -1.42 -7.22
CA LEU A 608 3.71 -1.95 -6.20
C LEU A 608 3.02 -2.11 -4.83
N GLU A 609 2.37 -1.05 -4.33
CA GLU A 609 1.67 -1.07 -3.03
C GLU A 609 0.53 -2.08 -2.98
N LYS A 610 -0.15 -2.29 -4.10
CA LYS A 610 -1.25 -3.26 -4.24
C LYS A 610 -0.79 -4.63 -4.77
N ARG A 611 0.51 -4.87 -4.88
CA ARG A 611 1.14 -6.11 -5.39
C ARG A 611 0.56 -6.57 -6.73
N GLN A 612 0.29 -5.63 -7.61
CA GLN A 612 -0.24 -5.88 -8.94
C GLN A 612 0.90 -6.07 -9.93
N ALA A 613 0.60 -6.80 -11.02
CA ALA A 613 1.52 -6.94 -12.13
C ALA A 613 1.83 -5.59 -12.79
N ALA A 614 2.97 -5.55 -13.49
CA ALA A 614 3.42 -4.41 -14.27
C ALA A 614 2.36 -3.96 -15.31
N PRO A 615 2.34 -2.67 -15.68
CA PRO A 615 1.43 -2.18 -16.72
C PRO A 615 1.70 -2.90 -18.06
N PRO A 616 0.68 -3.42 -18.76
CA PRO A 616 0.87 -4.20 -19.99
C PRO A 616 1.66 -3.50 -21.10
N LEU A 617 1.54 -2.18 -21.21
CA LEU A 617 2.22 -1.38 -22.25
C LEU A 617 3.43 -0.60 -21.71
N HIS A 618 3.99 -1.01 -20.57
CA HIS A 618 5.12 -0.30 -19.96
C HIS A 618 6.33 -0.17 -20.90
N ALA A 619 6.65 -1.19 -21.70
CA ALA A 619 7.75 -1.11 -22.66
C ALA A 619 7.57 -0.01 -23.75
N ALA A 620 6.33 0.44 -23.98
CA ALA A 620 6.02 1.51 -24.92
C ALA A 620 6.11 2.92 -24.29
N THR A 621 6.53 3.07 -23.03
CA THR A 621 6.64 4.41 -22.39
C THR A 621 7.97 5.09 -22.68
N LEU A 622 8.88 4.41 -23.40
CA LEU A 622 10.24 4.84 -23.77
C LEU A 622 11.23 4.98 -22.61
N GLY A 623 10.80 4.79 -21.36
CA GLY A 623 11.57 5.05 -20.16
C GLY A 623 11.99 6.51 -19.97
N TRP A 624 12.57 6.83 -18.82
CA TRP A 624 12.97 8.20 -18.48
C TRP A 624 14.06 8.76 -19.42
N ASP A 625 14.97 7.91 -19.86
CA ASP A 625 16.09 8.21 -20.75
C ASP A 625 15.63 8.47 -22.19
N GLY A 626 14.78 7.60 -22.74
CA GLY A 626 14.24 7.78 -24.09
C GLY A 626 13.40 9.04 -24.22
N ARG A 627 12.53 9.32 -23.24
CA ARG A 627 11.75 10.55 -23.17
C ARG A 627 12.63 11.80 -23.07
N SER A 628 13.65 11.76 -22.22
CA SER A 628 14.60 12.88 -22.05
C SER A 628 15.39 13.17 -23.33
N VAL A 629 15.83 12.15 -24.05
CA VAL A 629 16.51 12.31 -25.35
C VAL A 629 15.61 12.99 -26.37
N LEU A 630 14.36 12.54 -26.51
CA LEU A 630 13.41 13.13 -27.47
C LEU A 630 13.09 14.59 -27.15
N LEU A 631 12.92 14.94 -25.87
CA LEU A 631 12.74 16.33 -25.45
C LEU A 631 13.96 17.20 -25.77
N CYS A 632 15.17 16.69 -25.51
CA CYS A 632 16.41 17.40 -25.82
C CYS A 632 16.52 17.70 -27.32
N LEU A 633 16.26 16.71 -28.17
CA LEU A 633 16.29 16.86 -29.63
C LEU A 633 15.25 17.89 -30.10
N ALA A 634 14.01 17.80 -29.60
CA ALA A 634 12.97 18.76 -29.95
C ALA A 634 13.34 20.20 -29.56
N ALA A 635 13.99 20.38 -28.42
CA ALA A 635 14.43 21.69 -27.95
C ALA A 635 15.61 22.26 -28.76
N ILE A 636 16.58 21.43 -29.13
CA ILE A 636 17.74 21.84 -29.95
C ILE A 636 17.28 22.33 -31.33
N VAL A 637 16.31 21.64 -31.93
CA VAL A 637 15.77 22.04 -33.24
C VAL A 637 14.81 23.24 -33.14
N GLY A 638 14.44 23.66 -31.93
CA GLY A 638 13.64 24.87 -31.68
C GLY A 638 12.13 24.64 -31.65
N PHE A 639 11.66 23.41 -31.46
CA PHE A 639 10.24 23.09 -31.32
C PHE A 639 9.89 22.42 -29.99
N ALA A 640 10.56 22.82 -28.90
CA ALA A 640 10.38 22.26 -27.55
C ALA A 640 8.90 22.10 -27.15
N GLY A 641 8.05 23.10 -27.42
CA GLY A 641 6.63 23.04 -27.12
C GLY A 641 5.89 21.93 -27.87
N ILE A 642 6.15 21.78 -29.18
CA ILE A 642 5.57 20.69 -29.99
C ILE A 642 6.08 19.34 -29.51
N GLY A 643 7.38 19.23 -29.21
CA GLY A 643 7.97 18.01 -28.68
C GLY A 643 7.33 17.57 -27.37
N MET A 644 7.15 18.50 -26.44
CA MET A 644 6.53 18.26 -25.15
C MET A 644 5.05 17.89 -25.26
N ALA A 645 4.28 18.60 -26.11
CA ALA A 645 2.88 18.28 -26.37
C ALA A 645 2.71 16.90 -27.02
N THR A 646 3.56 16.57 -27.99
CA THR A 646 3.53 15.28 -28.72
C THR A 646 3.89 14.13 -27.79
N LEU A 647 4.99 14.26 -27.03
CA LEU A 647 5.45 13.22 -26.12
C LEU A 647 4.49 13.03 -24.94
N GLY A 648 3.92 14.12 -24.41
CA GLY A 648 2.85 14.07 -23.42
C GLY A 648 1.61 13.34 -23.95
N SER A 649 1.13 13.73 -25.13
CA SER A 649 -0.03 13.08 -25.77
C SER A 649 0.22 11.59 -26.03
N TYR A 650 1.41 11.24 -26.49
CA TYR A 650 1.85 9.86 -26.67
C TYR A 650 1.78 9.08 -25.35
N LEU A 651 2.37 9.61 -24.27
CA LEU A 651 2.37 8.97 -22.97
C LEU A 651 0.96 8.80 -22.41
N LEU A 652 0.08 9.80 -22.60
CA LEU A 652 -1.32 9.72 -22.21
C LEU A 652 -2.06 8.59 -22.94
N VAL A 653 -1.87 8.47 -24.27
CA VAL A 653 -2.50 7.41 -25.06
C VAL A 653 -2.00 6.04 -24.62
N VAL A 654 -0.69 5.87 -24.42
CA VAL A 654 -0.09 4.62 -23.92
C VAL A 654 -0.63 4.28 -22.54
N PHE A 655 -0.69 5.26 -21.62
CA PHE A 655 -1.22 5.08 -20.28
C PHE A 655 -2.70 4.64 -20.30
N VAL A 656 -3.57 5.36 -21.02
CA VAL A 656 -5.00 5.03 -21.11
C VAL A 656 -5.20 3.65 -21.73
N ALA A 657 -4.47 3.33 -22.82
CA ALA A 657 -4.53 2.01 -23.44
C ALA A 657 -4.07 0.90 -22.48
N SER A 658 -3.01 1.15 -21.69
CA SER A 658 -2.50 0.22 -20.67
C SER A 658 -3.52 -0.02 -19.56
N VAL A 659 -4.18 1.03 -19.07
CA VAL A 659 -5.24 0.97 -18.07
C VAL A 659 -6.44 0.16 -18.58
N VAL A 660 -6.92 0.45 -19.80
CA VAL A 660 -8.03 -0.29 -20.42
C VAL A 660 -7.65 -1.77 -20.61
N LEU A 661 -6.42 -2.04 -21.04
CA LEU A 661 -5.94 -3.41 -21.22
C LEU A 661 -5.90 -4.18 -19.89
N ALA A 662 -5.31 -3.56 -18.85
CA ALA A 662 -5.15 -4.16 -17.53
C ALA A 662 -6.48 -4.42 -16.81
N TRP A 663 -7.41 -3.47 -16.87
CA TRP A 663 -8.60 -3.50 -16.00
C TRP A 663 -9.89 -3.90 -16.71
N VAL A 664 -9.93 -3.88 -18.05
CA VAL A 664 -11.13 -4.22 -18.83
C VAL A 664 -10.89 -5.42 -19.74
N VAL A 665 -9.87 -5.34 -20.61
CA VAL A 665 -9.71 -6.33 -21.69
C VAL A 665 -9.14 -7.66 -21.20
N LEU A 666 -8.04 -7.65 -20.43
CA LEU A 666 -7.42 -8.89 -19.93
C LEU A 666 -8.34 -9.66 -18.97
N PRO A 667 -9.00 -9.00 -17.98
CA PRO A 667 -9.95 -9.71 -17.11
C PRO A 667 -11.14 -10.29 -17.88
N ALA A 668 -11.70 -9.57 -18.86
CA ALA A 668 -12.79 -10.07 -19.68
C ALA A 668 -12.39 -11.28 -20.55
N ARG A 669 -11.15 -11.32 -21.03
CA ARG A 669 -10.60 -12.48 -21.75
C ARG A 669 -10.42 -13.69 -20.83
N ALA A 670 -9.89 -13.49 -19.63
CA ALA A 670 -9.72 -14.54 -18.64
C ALA A 670 -11.08 -15.17 -18.27
N ALA A 671 -12.09 -14.33 -17.98
CA ALA A 671 -13.43 -14.81 -17.65
C ALA A 671 -14.08 -15.65 -18.78
N ARG A 672 -13.89 -15.27 -20.05
CA ARG A 672 -14.38 -16.06 -21.20
C ARG A 672 -13.63 -17.38 -21.36
N ALA A 673 -12.32 -17.40 -21.12
CA ALA A 673 -11.52 -18.62 -21.21
C ALA A 673 -11.95 -19.65 -20.15
N SER A 674 -12.25 -19.20 -18.93
CA SER A 674 -12.75 -20.05 -17.85
C SER A 674 -14.19 -20.55 -18.07
N ALA A 675 -14.98 -19.87 -18.91
CA ALA A 675 -16.37 -20.24 -19.21
C ALA A 675 -16.51 -21.28 -20.34
N LEU A 676 -15.44 -21.57 -21.10
CA LEU A 676 -15.48 -22.60 -22.12
C LEU A 676 -15.37 -23.99 -21.45
N PRO A 677 -16.33 -24.90 -21.64
CA PRO A 677 -16.21 -26.25 -21.11
C PRO A 677 -14.99 -26.92 -21.73
N VAL A 678 -14.13 -27.47 -20.88
CA VAL A 678 -13.04 -28.36 -21.29
C VAL A 678 -13.68 -29.48 -22.12
N ARG A 679 -13.49 -29.44 -23.44
CA ARG A 679 -13.83 -30.57 -24.31
C ARG A 679 -12.98 -31.74 -23.83
N THR A 680 -13.63 -32.70 -23.18
CA THR A 680 -13.12 -34.04 -22.94
C THR A 680 -12.93 -34.71 -24.30
N GLY A 681 -11.79 -34.43 -24.94
CA GLY A 681 -11.36 -35.07 -26.17
C GLY A 681 -10.91 -36.50 -25.89
N GLY A 682 -11.87 -37.38 -25.62
CA GLY A 682 -11.70 -38.83 -25.77
C GLY A 682 -11.71 -39.16 -27.25
N GLY A 683 -10.52 -39.34 -27.83
CA GLY A 683 -10.34 -39.83 -29.19
C GLY A 683 -8.97 -40.48 -29.29
N ALA A 684 -8.92 -41.79 -29.04
CA ALA A 684 -7.73 -42.60 -29.25
C ALA A 684 -7.33 -42.59 -30.73
N PRO A 685 -6.04 -42.50 -31.09
CA PRO A 685 -5.59 -42.81 -32.44
C PRO A 685 -5.54 -44.33 -32.60
N GLY A 686 -6.28 -44.83 -33.60
CA GLY A 686 -6.11 -46.19 -34.14
C GLY A 686 -4.94 -46.27 -35.12
#